data_AF-A0A952U3M0-F1
#
_entry.id   AF-A0A952U3M0-F1
#
_cell.length_a   1.000
_cell.length_b   1.000
_cell.length_c   1.000
_cell.angle_alpha   90.00
_cell.angle_beta   90.00
_cell.angle_gamma   90.00
#
_symmetry.space_group_name_H-M   'P 1'
#
loop_
_entity.id
_entity.type
_entity.pdbx_description
1 polymer ?
#
loop_
_entity_poly.entity_id
_entity_poly.type
_entity_poly.pdbx_seq_one_letter_code
_entity_poly.pdbx_strand_id
1 'polypeptide(L)'
;MNSTQFSTTLIEELLERVVKPGQYLGNEWGALRKPFDEAKVRMVLAFPDIYELGMSNFGLKILYKIVNSKDGLMTDRSYAPATDMEDLLRERNIPLWAWESRRPLKDFDLIGFSLQYELTYTNVLNMLELAHIPVEAKDRTEIFPLIFGGGPSAVNPEPMARFMDLYMIGDGEEMVPHGMRVIEQFKDAIAGETFDQQTASKLRKRLLFGLAKNVPGVYVPALYELKDGANCVSAIDAKQLREYLGDTAGNELLERVESVLNLQFDEENTGIPVRVFRQVAPLNADNQPTASLVSYLNLVHDREVLEVRRGCDRGCRFCQPGYTFLPVRERSSKDIVDLSKQALANSGHDEYSMLSLCVSDYTSLYETTRALNREHSSTRANLSFPSQRADRMNMDIAEELKTVRRSGITLAPEAGTERMRAVINKGLSHEQIISAVESAYKSGWTSVKLYFMCCMPTEEDEDLVGIINILKEATIACRKIRKSNPEQFKRGMEFTCTISNFCPKPFTPFQWFGQVTREETKRKHEVLHQALRDSGLGNVQLNKTEPEISLLECVISRGGREMAEMIQRAWKKGAKFDAWDDRFQPHLWHEVATEMGTTLETIACTDREPGSDQPWNVVHIGLNNWWLLKEWEKALAVKETANCTENTCHACGVCTELDTVHVLAAPSKEVMKKNPFVKELNANVEDEDSHPSLFVQQPGEAPSTDTVTRLRFLFTKRGDLRFVGHLDVQSLFVRAARRASLKLAYSKGFNPQPKLSLASPLPLYFEGEGEVAEIDLAEVISAEDFQNRMNRQLPPEIQVLEVVELFEKPSQSLSAVLDTATYRAVLFNSIGGDAPSPEQTEMLKTKVQELLKQESILIDAKDNSKRKGKNKRNQTEKPAQRDIRGGIKSLAVKDSDSQVVLEMELACGPQLHVKPSEVLDCIDTNFRWRFTRLALFAADKTELLTYDKPGAMRDSRVLTAATSGNSTPKDLSN
;
A
#
# COMPACT_ATOMS: atom_id res chain seq x y z
N MET A 1 17.65 -3.69 -25.09
CA MET A 1 17.34 -4.95 -24.41
C MET A 1 15.85 -5.23 -24.64
N ASN A 2 15.47 -6.38 -25.18
CA ASN A 2 14.05 -6.73 -25.32
C ASN A 2 13.46 -7.23 -23.97
N SER A 3 12.13 -7.35 -23.85
CA SER A 3 11.48 -7.74 -22.57
C SER A 3 11.96 -9.09 -22.02
N THR A 4 12.24 -10.06 -22.89
CA THR A 4 12.77 -11.38 -22.49
C THR A 4 14.19 -11.28 -21.92
N GLN A 5 15.07 -10.52 -22.57
CA GLN A 5 16.42 -10.25 -22.07
C GLN A 5 16.37 -9.51 -20.75
N PHE A 6 15.52 -8.47 -20.63
CA PHE A 6 15.36 -7.72 -19.39
C PHE A 6 14.84 -8.61 -18.25
N SER A 7 13.83 -9.43 -18.51
CA SER A 7 13.32 -10.39 -17.53
C SER A 7 14.41 -11.34 -17.04
N THR A 8 15.28 -11.81 -17.93
CA THR A 8 16.40 -12.67 -17.58
C THR A 8 17.43 -11.91 -16.73
N THR A 9 17.83 -10.70 -17.13
CA THR A 9 18.74 -9.85 -16.33
C THR A 9 18.18 -9.54 -14.95
N LEU A 10 16.89 -9.18 -14.87
CA LEU A 10 16.20 -8.89 -13.61
C LEU A 10 16.29 -10.09 -12.66
N ILE A 11 15.82 -11.26 -13.11
CA ILE A 11 15.72 -12.48 -12.31
C ILE A 11 17.10 -13.04 -11.96
N GLU A 12 18.04 -13.07 -12.91
CA GLU A 12 19.31 -13.78 -12.72
C GLU A 12 20.42 -12.91 -12.15
N GLU A 13 20.26 -11.59 -12.11
CA GLU A 13 21.38 -10.71 -11.72
C GLU A 13 21.00 -9.62 -10.73
N LEU A 14 19.82 -9.02 -10.86
CA LEU A 14 19.43 -7.92 -10.00
C LEU A 14 18.81 -8.43 -8.70
N LEU A 15 17.83 -9.33 -8.79
CA LEU A 15 17.05 -9.75 -7.62
C LEU A 15 17.86 -10.51 -6.56
N GLU A 16 18.93 -11.22 -6.95
CA GLU A 16 19.80 -11.88 -5.96
C GLU A 16 20.69 -10.92 -5.16
N ARG A 17 20.82 -9.65 -5.60
CA ARG A 17 21.70 -8.63 -5.00
C ARG A 17 20.95 -7.65 -4.10
N VAL A 18 19.62 -7.76 -3.99
CA VAL A 18 18.78 -6.84 -3.20
C VAL A 18 18.21 -7.50 -1.95
N VAL A 19 17.81 -6.69 -0.97
CA VAL A 19 17.37 -7.17 0.35
C VAL A 19 15.97 -7.80 0.31
N LYS A 20 15.04 -7.21 -0.46
CA LYS A 20 13.64 -7.65 -0.58
C LYS A 20 13.28 -7.93 -2.05
N PRO A 21 13.75 -9.02 -2.66
CA PRO A 21 13.55 -9.26 -4.09
C PRO A 21 12.09 -9.50 -4.51
N GLY A 22 11.26 -10.07 -3.63
CA GLY A 22 9.87 -10.38 -3.94
C GLY A 22 9.00 -9.16 -4.31
N GLN A 23 9.43 -7.95 -3.96
CA GLN A 23 8.66 -6.72 -4.23
C GLN A 23 8.75 -6.24 -5.70
N TYR A 24 9.57 -6.92 -6.53
CA TYR A 24 9.88 -6.53 -7.91
C TYR A 24 9.31 -7.51 -8.96
N LEU A 25 8.51 -8.50 -8.55
CA LEU A 25 8.12 -9.62 -9.41
C LEU A 25 6.99 -9.29 -10.40
N GLY A 26 6.02 -8.47 -9.98
CA GLY A 26 4.83 -8.12 -10.78
C GLY A 26 3.86 -9.27 -11.05
N ASN A 27 3.96 -10.35 -10.27
CA ASN A 27 3.22 -11.60 -10.50
C ASN A 27 2.10 -11.86 -9.49
N GLU A 28 1.62 -10.82 -8.80
CA GLU A 28 0.60 -10.90 -7.76
C GLU A 28 -0.68 -11.58 -8.25
N TRP A 29 -1.41 -12.20 -7.30
CA TRP A 29 -2.71 -12.77 -7.61
C TRP A 29 -3.68 -11.66 -8.02
N GLY A 30 -4.40 -11.86 -9.13
CA GLY A 30 -5.28 -10.85 -9.72
C GLY A 30 -4.61 -9.87 -10.68
N ALA A 31 -3.29 -9.97 -10.91
CA ALA A 31 -2.61 -9.18 -11.94
C ALA A 31 -3.10 -9.62 -13.34
N LEU A 32 -3.63 -8.67 -14.12
CA LEU A 32 -4.36 -8.97 -15.37
C LEU A 32 -3.44 -9.24 -16.57
N ARG A 33 -2.19 -8.72 -16.55
CA ARG A 33 -1.15 -8.93 -17.58
C ARG A 33 -1.68 -8.84 -19.03
N LYS A 34 -2.36 -7.72 -19.35
CA LYS A 34 -2.86 -7.50 -20.71
C LYS A 34 -1.72 -7.52 -21.74
N PRO A 35 -1.93 -8.08 -22.95
CA PRO A 35 -0.92 -8.08 -23.99
C PRO A 35 -0.51 -6.64 -24.36
N PHE A 36 0.77 -6.32 -24.16
CA PHE A 36 1.29 -4.96 -24.33
C PHE A 36 1.09 -4.44 -25.75
N ASP A 37 1.40 -5.27 -26.75
CA ASP A 37 1.41 -4.85 -28.15
C ASP A 37 -0.02 -4.72 -28.75
N GLU A 38 -1.02 -5.37 -28.15
CA GLU A 38 -2.43 -5.31 -28.59
C GLU A 38 -3.19 -4.11 -28.01
N ALA A 39 -2.69 -3.51 -26.92
CA ALA A 39 -3.32 -2.35 -26.32
C ALA A 39 -3.15 -1.10 -27.19
N LYS A 40 -4.25 -0.39 -27.43
CA LYS A 40 -4.28 0.88 -28.16
C LYS A 40 -3.69 2.02 -27.35
N VAL A 41 -3.95 2.05 -26.04
CA VAL A 41 -3.36 3.03 -25.12
C VAL A 41 -2.80 2.33 -23.89
N ARG A 42 -1.55 2.65 -23.57
CA ARG A 42 -0.73 1.98 -22.56
C ARG A 42 -0.38 2.98 -21.47
N MET A 43 -0.84 2.70 -20.25
CA MET A 43 -0.59 3.54 -19.09
C MET A 43 0.23 2.81 -18.03
N VAL A 44 0.99 3.57 -17.22
CA VAL A 44 1.53 3.09 -15.94
C VAL A 44 0.95 3.91 -14.79
N LEU A 45 0.47 3.25 -13.75
CA LEU A 45 0.17 3.84 -12.46
C LEU A 45 1.41 3.72 -11.57
N ALA A 46 2.16 4.82 -11.47
CA ALA A 46 3.35 4.94 -10.65
C ALA A 46 3.00 5.45 -9.25
N PHE A 47 3.57 4.82 -8.23
CA PHE A 47 3.53 5.30 -6.86
C PHE A 47 4.92 5.77 -6.43
N PRO A 48 5.11 7.04 -6.02
CA PRO A 48 6.42 7.62 -5.71
C PRO A 48 6.96 7.21 -4.33
N ASP A 49 6.77 5.94 -3.96
CA ASP A 49 7.33 5.31 -2.75
C ASP A 49 7.47 3.80 -2.99
N ILE A 50 8.02 3.09 -2.01
CA ILE A 50 8.29 1.65 -2.11
C ILE A 50 6.99 0.83 -2.26
N TYR A 51 7.16 -0.36 -2.84
CA TYR A 51 6.10 -1.32 -3.13
C TYR A 51 5.14 -1.57 -1.94
N GLU A 52 5.65 -1.77 -0.73
CA GLU A 52 4.82 -2.12 0.44
C GLU A 52 3.76 -1.04 0.76
N LEU A 53 4.12 0.23 0.55
CA LEU A 53 3.22 1.36 0.73
C LEU A 53 2.31 1.54 -0.48
N GLY A 54 2.87 1.52 -1.69
CA GLY A 54 2.10 1.74 -2.91
C GLY A 54 1.06 0.65 -3.19
N MET A 55 1.37 -0.62 -2.88
CA MET A 55 0.44 -1.74 -3.01
C MET A 55 -0.73 -1.67 -2.02
N SER A 56 -0.56 -0.93 -0.92
CA SER A 56 -1.61 -0.67 0.06
C SER A 56 -2.53 0.49 -0.37
N ASN A 57 -2.24 1.20 -1.46
CA ASN A 57 -3.04 2.33 -1.93
C ASN A 57 -4.34 1.87 -2.62
N PHE A 58 -5.48 2.22 -2.05
CA PHE A 58 -6.79 1.81 -2.57
C PHE A 58 -7.13 2.48 -3.90
N GLY A 59 -6.86 3.78 -4.06
CA GLY A 59 -7.13 4.51 -5.30
C GLY A 59 -6.39 3.92 -6.52
N LEU A 60 -5.15 3.49 -6.33
CA LEU A 60 -4.37 2.79 -7.35
C LEU A 60 -5.05 1.47 -7.77
N LYS A 61 -5.58 0.68 -6.81
CA LYS A 61 -6.33 -0.56 -7.11
C LYS A 61 -7.63 -0.28 -7.87
N ILE A 62 -8.36 0.78 -7.53
CA ILE A 62 -9.56 1.23 -8.26
C ILE A 62 -9.20 1.50 -9.72
N LEU A 63 -8.25 2.40 -9.96
CA LEU A 63 -7.88 2.80 -11.32
C LEU A 63 -7.28 1.65 -12.12
N TYR A 64 -6.47 0.79 -11.49
CA TYR A 64 -5.93 -0.41 -12.13
C TYR A 64 -7.03 -1.33 -12.65
N LYS A 65 -8.05 -1.59 -11.83
CA LYS A 65 -9.19 -2.44 -12.21
C LYS A 65 -10.04 -1.77 -13.30
N ILE A 66 -10.36 -0.49 -13.15
CA ILE A 66 -11.20 0.25 -14.11
C ILE A 66 -10.54 0.27 -15.48
N VAL A 67 -9.29 0.72 -15.59
CA VAL A 67 -8.62 0.86 -16.88
C VAL A 67 -8.45 -0.50 -17.56
N ASN A 68 -7.99 -1.52 -16.84
CA ASN A 68 -7.85 -2.85 -17.41
C ASN A 68 -9.19 -3.54 -17.70
N SER A 69 -10.33 -3.05 -17.21
CA SER A 69 -11.65 -3.54 -17.62
C SER A 69 -12.12 -2.99 -18.98
N LYS A 70 -11.48 -1.94 -19.51
CA LYS A 70 -11.88 -1.30 -20.76
C LYS A 70 -11.16 -1.91 -21.96
N ASP A 71 -11.89 -2.13 -23.04
CA ASP A 71 -11.33 -2.65 -24.30
C ASP A 71 -10.35 -1.66 -24.93
N GLY A 72 -9.23 -2.18 -25.43
CA GLY A 72 -8.14 -1.41 -26.03
C GLY A 72 -7.26 -0.63 -25.04
N LEU A 73 -7.65 -0.54 -23.76
CA LEU A 73 -6.86 0.14 -22.73
C LEU A 73 -6.12 -0.87 -21.85
N MET A 74 -4.89 -0.53 -21.46
CA MET A 74 -4.15 -1.27 -20.45
C MET A 74 -3.49 -0.34 -19.44
N THR A 75 -3.32 -0.84 -18.22
CA THR A 75 -2.43 -0.21 -17.25
C THR A 75 -1.61 -1.22 -16.47
N ASP A 76 -0.32 -0.91 -16.35
CA ASP A 76 0.60 -1.58 -15.45
C ASP A 76 0.88 -0.71 -14.23
N ARG A 77 1.66 -1.24 -13.27
CA ARG A 77 2.10 -0.53 -12.06
C ARG A 77 3.62 -0.33 -12.04
N SER A 78 4.06 0.70 -11.32
CA SER A 78 5.46 0.92 -10.99
C SER A 78 5.61 1.59 -9.62
N TYR A 79 6.72 1.34 -8.94
CA TYR A 79 7.02 1.87 -7.61
C TYR A 79 8.40 2.49 -7.58
N ALA A 80 8.68 3.38 -6.63
CA ALA A 80 10.04 3.84 -6.41
C ALA A 80 10.90 2.65 -5.91
N PRO A 81 12.03 2.33 -6.56
CA PRO A 81 12.87 1.24 -6.09
C PRO A 81 13.52 1.61 -4.75
N ALA A 82 13.66 0.63 -3.86
CA ALA A 82 14.56 0.76 -2.71
C ALA A 82 16.00 1.03 -3.17
N THR A 83 16.82 1.61 -2.28
CA THR A 83 18.11 2.19 -2.66
C THR A 83 19.12 1.18 -3.20
N ASP A 84 19.07 -0.06 -2.70
CA ASP A 84 19.89 -1.15 -3.21
C ASP A 84 19.54 -1.53 -4.66
N MET A 85 18.25 -1.56 -5.02
CA MET A 85 17.84 -1.74 -6.42
C MET A 85 18.17 -0.50 -7.26
N GLU A 86 17.94 0.70 -6.74
CA GLU A 86 18.27 1.95 -7.44
C GLU A 86 19.75 1.97 -7.88
N ASP A 87 20.67 1.65 -6.96
CA ASP A 87 22.11 1.65 -7.23
C ASP A 87 22.44 0.66 -8.36
N LEU A 88 21.79 -0.51 -8.39
CA LEU A 88 21.98 -1.51 -9.45
C LEU A 88 21.46 -1.03 -10.82
N LEU A 89 20.31 -0.33 -10.84
CA LEU A 89 19.76 0.21 -12.09
C LEU A 89 20.70 1.27 -12.68
N ARG A 90 21.26 2.13 -11.83
CA ARG A 90 22.24 3.15 -12.24
C ARG A 90 23.55 2.52 -12.69
N GLU A 91 24.10 1.58 -11.91
CA GLU A 91 25.35 0.85 -12.22
C GLU A 91 25.27 0.20 -13.62
N ARG A 92 24.11 -0.35 -13.96
CA ARG A 92 23.90 -1.14 -15.19
C ARG A 92 23.18 -0.39 -16.30
N ASN A 93 22.85 0.88 -16.10
CA ASN A 93 22.10 1.71 -17.04
C ASN A 93 20.78 1.05 -17.50
N ILE A 94 20.06 0.45 -16.55
CA ILE A 94 18.78 -0.23 -16.78
C ILE A 94 17.64 0.74 -16.44
N PRO A 95 16.74 1.05 -17.39
CA PRO A 95 15.65 1.96 -17.11
C PRO A 95 14.65 1.34 -16.13
N LEU A 96 14.03 2.18 -15.29
CA LEU A 96 12.89 1.79 -14.48
C LEU A 96 11.77 1.21 -15.37
N TRP A 97 11.06 0.20 -14.86
CA TRP A 97 10.14 -0.62 -15.64
C TRP A 97 8.76 -0.74 -14.98
N ALA A 98 7.78 -1.17 -15.77
CA ALA A 98 6.44 -1.51 -15.32
C ALA A 98 6.36 -3.00 -14.94
N TRP A 99 5.73 -3.31 -13.80
CA TRP A 99 5.85 -4.62 -13.13
C TRP A 99 5.31 -5.78 -13.96
N GLU A 100 4.10 -5.65 -14.50
CA GLU A 100 3.41 -6.75 -15.19
C GLU A 100 4.03 -7.09 -16.55
N SER A 101 4.20 -6.09 -17.42
CA SER A 101 4.77 -6.29 -18.77
C SER A 101 6.30 -6.37 -18.80
N ARG A 102 6.96 -5.93 -17.72
CA ARG A 102 8.43 -5.80 -17.63
C ARG A 102 9.01 -4.94 -18.75
N ARG A 103 8.30 -3.87 -19.09
CA ARG A 103 8.70 -2.89 -20.12
C ARG A 103 9.25 -1.62 -19.47
N PRO A 104 10.29 -1.00 -20.04
CA PRO A 104 10.75 0.32 -19.62
C PRO A 104 9.60 1.32 -19.58
N LEU A 105 9.56 2.20 -18.58
CA LEU A 105 8.45 3.16 -18.45
C LEU A 105 8.33 4.10 -19.66
N LYS A 106 9.46 4.43 -20.30
CA LYS A 106 9.49 5.26 -21.52
C LYS A 106 8.78 4.64 -22.74
N ASP A 107 8.46 3.34 -22.72
CA ASP A 107 7.77 2.65 -23.82
C ASP A 107 6.23 2.84 -23.76
N PHE A 108 5.70 3.49 -22.70
CA PHE A 108 4.26 3.69 -22.49
C PHE A 108 3.77 5.03 -23.06
N ASP A 109 2.46 5.13 -23.28
CA ASP A 109 1.83 6.38 -23.74
C ASP A 109 1.62 7.36 -22.57
N LEU A 110 1.30 6.86 -21.37
CA LEU A 110 1.10 7.67 -20.18
C LEU A 110 1.78 7.07 -18.94
N ILE A 111 2.27 7.94 -18.07
CA ILE A 111 2.72 7.57 -16.72
C ILE A 111 2.05 8.51 -15.72
N GLY A 112 1.22 7.96 -14.86
CA GLY A 112 0.50 8.67 -13.80
C GLY A 112 1.15 8.49 -12.44
N PHE A 113 1.53 9.57 -11.78
CA PHE A 113 2.03 9.56 -10.41
C PHE A 113 0.91 9.86 -9.42
N SER A 114 0.68 8.93 -8.49
CA SER A 114 -0.23 9.13 -7.36
C SER A 114 0.44 9.98 -6.27
N LEU A 115 0.19 11.28 -6.26
CA LEU A 115 0.69 12.26 -5.29
C LEU A 115 -0.16 12.22 -4.00
N GLN A 116 0.22 11.34 -3.07
CA GLN A 116 -0.45 11.21 -1.78
C GLN A 116 0.07 12.18 -0.72
N TYR A 117 1.35 12.56 -0.83
CA TYR A 117 2.05 13.38 0.16
C TYR A 117 3.22 14.15 -0.46
N GLU A 118 3.40 15.39 -0.02
CA GLU A 118 4.38 16.32 -0.60
C GLU A 118 5.84 15.86 -0.45
N LEU A 119 6.17 15.13 0.63
CA LEU A 119 7.54 14.64 0.86
C LEU A 119 7.96 13.48 -0.07
N THR A 120 7.08 13.07 -1.00
CA THR A 120 7.41 12.09 -2.05
C THR A 120 7.80 12.75 -3.38
N TYR A 121 7.78 14.08 -3.48
CA TYR A 121 8.01 14.78 -4.75
C TYR A 121 9.41 14.56 -5.32
N THR A 122 10.44 14.48 -4.47
CA THR A 122 11.80 14.12 -4.89
C THR A 122 11.89 12.71 -5.48
N ASN A 123 11.05 11.77 -5.00
CA ASN A 123 10.98 10.42 -5.56
C ASN A 123 10.39 10.41 -6.97
N VAL A 124 9.46 11.31 -7.31
CA VAL A 124 8.94 11.45 -8.68
C VAL A 124 10.08 11.81 -9.64
N LEU A 125 10.91 12.80 -9.29
CA LEU A 125 12.06 13.21 -10.09
C LEU A 125 13.06 12.06 -10.25
N ASN A 126 13.34 11.35 -9.14
CA ASN A 126 14.21 10.17 -9.16
C ASN A 126 13.68 9.07 -10.09
N MET A 127 12.37 8.79 -10.06
CA MET A 127 11.76 7.79 -10.94
C MET A 127 11.80 8.18 -12.42
N LEU A 128 11.60 9.47 -12.74
CA LEU A 128 11.72 9.97 -14.12
C LEU A 128 13.16 9.82 -14.65
N GLU A 129 14.15 10.20 -13.84
CA GLU A 129 15.56 10.04 -14.20
C GLU A 129 15.91 8.55 -14.41
N LEU A 130 15.52 7.67 -13.47
CA LEU A 130 15.73 6.23 -13.59
C LEU A 130 15.00 5.63 -14.79
N ALA A 131 13.86 6.18 -15.21
CA ALA A 131 13.14 5.76 -16.41
C ALA A 131 13.80 6.24 -17.72
N HIS A 132 14.86 7.05 -17.63
CA HIS A 132 15.49 7.76 -18.74
C HIS A 132 14.51 8.71 -19.46
N ILE A 133 13.62 9.34 -18.71
CA ILE A 133 12.67 10.34 -19.19
C ILE A 133 13.14 11.72 -18.70
N PRO A 134 13.18 12.76 -19.57
CA PRO A 134 13.53 14.09 -19.13
C PRO A 134 12.68 14.56 -17.93
N VAL A 135 13.37 15.05 -16.90
CA VAL A 135 12.72 15.43 -15.64
C VAL A 135 11.83 16.65 -15.80
N GLU A 136 12.27 17.68 -16.54
CA GLU A 136 11.43 18.84 -16.84
C GLU A 136 10.52 18.57 -18.05
N ALA A 137 9.27 19.00 -17.95
CA ALA A 137 8.28 18.79 -19.01
C ALA A 137 8.68 19.51 -20.31
N LYS A 138 9.32 20.67 -20.22
CA LYS A 138 9.79 21.45 -21.38
C LYS A 138 10.82 20.71 -22.25
N ASP A 139 11.58 19.78 -21.66
CA ASP A 139 12.64 19.03 -22.34
C ASP A 139 12.08 17.76 -23.03
N ARG A 140 10.79 17.44 -22.84
CA ARG A 140 10.10 16.30 -23.47
C ARG A 140 9.59 16.71 -24.84
N THR A 141 10.34 16.35 -25.88
CA THR A 141 10.02 16.70 -27.28
C THR A 141 9.30 15.58 -28.03
N GLU A 142 9.40 14.34 -27.56
CA GLU A 142 8.63 13.20 -28.08
C GLU A 142 7.15 13.31 -27.69
N ILE A 143 6.25 12.69 -28.47
CA ILE A 143 4.81 12.72 -28.16
C ILE A 143 4.49 11.95 -26.89
N PHE A 144 5.17 10.83 -26.65
CA PHE A 144 4.97 9.95 -25.51
C PHE A 144 6.31 9.64 -24.82
N PRO A 145 6.29 9.30 -23.52
CA PRO A 145 5.14 9.29 -22.63
C PRO A 145 4.64 10.71 -22.27
N LEU A 146 3.35 10.83 -21.94
CA LEU A 146 2.80 11.95 -21.18
C LEU A 146 2.90 11.63 -19.67
N ILE A 147 3.42 12.56 -18.89
CA ILE A 147 3.53 12.42 -17.44
C ILE A 147 2.43 13.20 -16.76
N PHE A 148 1.64 12.54 -15.91
CA PHE A 148 0.57 13.20 -15.18
C PHE A 148 0.61 12.98 -13.67
N GLY A 149 0.13 13.98 -12.92
CA GLY A 149 -0.09 13.89 -11.47
C GLY A 149 -1.56 13.71 -11.12
N GLY A 150 -1.85 12.88 -10.13
CA GLY A 150 -3.17 12.75 -9.52
C GLY A 150 -3.07 12.48 -8.02
N GLY A 151 -4.21 12.22 -7.35
CA GLY A 151 -4.25 11.97 -5.91
C GLY A 151 -4.47 13.24 -5.07
N PRO A 152 -4.57 13.11 -3.73
CA PRO A 152 -5.01 14.18 -2.85
C PRO A 152 -4.16 15.46 -2.92
N SER A 153 -2.83 15.35 -3.03
CA SER A 153 -1.94 16.51 -3.07
C SER A 153 -1.99 17.25 -4.41
N ALA A 154 -2.54 16.64 -5.46
CA ALA A 154 -2.63 17.27 -6.79
C ALA A 154 -3.55 18.50 -6.81
N VAL A 155 -4.39 18.70 -5.79
CA VAL A 155 -5.20 19.93 -5.66
C VAL A 155 -4.34 21.19 -5.57
N ASN A 156 -3.08 21.09 -5.13
CA ASN A 156 -2.06 22.11 -5.35
C ASN A 156 -1.01 21.61 -6.36
N PRO A 157 -1.23 21.81 -7.67
CA PRO A 157 -0.35 21.28 -8.71
C PRO A 157 0.93 22.11 -8.90
N GLU A 158 0.97 23.37 -8.45
CA GLU A 158 2.01 24.31 -8.82
C GLU A 158 3.43 23.93 -8.36
N PRO A 159 3.66 23.39 -7.15
CA PRO A 159 4.99 22.95 -6.73
C PRO A 159 5.65 21.94 -7.68
N MET A 160 4.85 21.15 -8.40
CA MET A 160 5.33 20.12 -9.32
C MET A 160 5.07 20.45 -10.80
N ALA A 161 4.49 21.63 -11.10
CA ALA A 161 4.06 22.03 -12.43
C ALA A 161 5.17 22.02 -13.51
N ARG A 162 6.43 22.25 -13.13
CA ARG A 162 7.58 22.17 -14.07
C ARG A 162 7.90 20.74 -14.55
N PHE A 163 7.45 19.72 -13.83
CA PHE A 163 7.80 18.32 -14.08
C PHE A 163 6.66 17.49 -14.66
N MET A 164 5.42 17.96 -14.56
CA MET A 164 4.22 17.27 -15.04
C MET A 164 3.76 17.88 -16.37
N ASP A 165 3.34 17.03 -17.30
CA ASP A 165 2.71 17.49 -18.54
C ASP A 165 1.24 17.87 -18.31
N LEU A 166 0.55 17.15 -17.43
CA LEU A 166 -0.81 17.46 -17.00
C LEU A 166 -1.10 16.96 -15.58
N TYR A 167 -2.24 17.35 -15.04
CA TYR A 167 -2.83 16.81 -13.81
C TYR A 167 -4.26 16.39 -14.06
N MET A 168 -4.69 15.38 -13.33
CA MET A 168 -6.07 14.90 -13.29
C MET A 168 -6.60 15.13 -11.88
N ILE A 169 -7.45 16.15 -11.71
CA ILE A 169 -7.85 16.67 -10.40
C ILE A 169 -9.21 16.07 -9.98
N GLY A 170 -9.19 15.28 -8.90
CA GLY A 170 -10.39 14.70 -8.29
C GLY A 170 -10.51 13.20 -8.43
N ASP A 171 -11.75 12.74 -8.48
CA ASP A 171 -12.08 11.32 -8.66
C ASP A 171 -11.69 10.90 -10.10
N GLY A 172 -10.81 9.90 -10.21
CA GLY A 172 -10.20 9.49 -11.48
C GLY A 172 -10.97 8.41 -12.23
N GLU A 173 -12.01 7.84 -11.63
CA GLU A 173 -12.73 6.66 -12.12
C GLU A 173 -13.31 6.83 -13.53
N GLU A 174 -13.80 8.03 -13.85
CA GLU A 174 -14.33 8.38 -15.19
C GLU A 174 -13.33 9.21 -15.99
N MET A 175 -12.63 10.14 -15.33
CA MET A 175 -11.68 11.08 -15.95
C MET A 175 -10.47 10.37 -16.59
N VAL A 176 -9.88 9.37 -15.91
CA VAL A 176 -8.69 8.67 -16.43
C VAL A 176 -9.02 7.89 -17.71
N PRO A 177 -10.05 7.01 -17.75
CA PRO A 177 -10.44 6.35 -18.99
C PRO A 177 -10.83 7.34 -20.10
N HIS A 178 -11.51 8.45 -19.76
CA HIS A 178 -11.87 9.46 -20.75
C HIS A 178 -10.63 10.09 -21.39
N GLY A 179 -9.63 10.49 -20.59
CA GLY A 179 -8.36 11.00 -21.11
C GLY A 179 -7.63 9.98 -21.98
N MET A 180 -7.66 8.69 -21.62
CA MET A 180 -7.10 7.63 -22.46
C MET A 180 -7.84 7.50 -23.79
N ARG A 181 -9.17 7.70 -23.84
CA ARG A 181 -9.93 7.68 -25.11
C ARG A 181 -9.57 8.86 -26.01
N VAL A 182 -9.31 10.04 -25.46
CA VAL A 182 -8.79 11.18 -26.24
C VAL A 182 -7.42 10.86 -26.85
N ILE A 183 -6.56 10.16 -26.09
CA ILE A 183 -5.25 9.71 -26.59
C ILE A 183 -5.39 8.62 -27.64
N GLU A 184 -6.35 7.71 -27.51
CA GLU A 184 -6.69 6.72 -28.55
C GLU A 184 -7.08 7.40 -29.86
N GLN A 185 -8.00 8.37 -29.81
CA GLN A 185 -8.43 9.14 -30.99
C GLN A 185 -7.25 9.87 -31.65
N PHE A 186 -6.37 10.46 -30.84
CA PHE A 186 -5.15 11.09 -31.34
C PHE A 186 -4.21 10.07 -32.01
N LYS A 187 -3.98 8.90 -31.40
CA LYS A 187 -3.13 7.84 -31.96
C LYS A 187 -3.70 7.31 -33.28
N ASP A 188 -5.01 7.13 -33.37
CA ASP A 188 -5.69 6.76 -34.61
C ASP A 188 -5.51 7.84 -35.69
N ALA A 189 -5.57 9.12 -35.30
CA ALA A 189 -5.39 10.24 -36.22
C ALA A 189 -3.95 10.39 -36.76
N ILE A 190 -2.94 9.81 -36.10
CA ILE A 190 -1.54 9.85 -36.57
C ILE A 190 -1.03 8.48 -37.05
N ALA A 191 -1.90 7.47 -37.08
CA ALA A 191 -1.50 6.11 -37.41
C ALA A 191 -0.92 6.01 -38.82
N GLY A 192 0.24 5.36 -38.94
CA GLY A 192 0.93 5.16 -40.23
C GLY A 192 1.72 6.36 -40.74
N GLU A 193 1.70 7.49 -40.04
CA GLU A 193 2.45 8.70 -40.43
C GLU A 193 3.88 8.66 -39.89
N THR A 194 4.79 9.29 -40.63
CA THR A 194 6.16 9.55 -40.18
C THR A 194 6.40 11.05 -40.12
N PHE A 195 7.00 11.53 -39.05
CA PHE A 195 7.21 12.96 -38.85
C PHE A 195 8.52 13.21 -38.11
N ASP A 196 9.08 14.41 -38.32
CA ASP A 196 10.28 14.86 -37.64
C ASP A 196 10.00 15.30 -36.19
N GLN A 197 11.05 15.60 -35.45
CA GLN A 197 10.96 15.98 -34.04
C GLN A 197 10.22 17.31 -33.81
N GLN A 198 10.29 18.24 -34.78
CA GLN A 198 9.57 19.52 -34.70
C GLN A 198 8.06 19.30 -34.81
N THR A 199 7.64 18.46 -35.74
CA THR A 199 6.24 18.07 -35.93
C THR A 199 5.75 17.23 -34.75
N ALA A 200 6.55 16.31 -34.23
CA ALA A 200 6.24 15.56 -33.00
C ALA A 200 5.97 16.49 -31.81
N SER A 201 6.81 17.51 -31.62
CA SER A 201 6.61 18.51 -30.56
C SER A 201 5.30 19.29 -30.76
N LYS A 202 4.99 19.72 -31.99
CA LYS A 202 3.72 20.38 -32.33
C LYS A 202 2.49 19.49 -32.09
N LEU A 203 2.59 18.19 -32.36
CA LEU A 203 1.56 17.19 -32.11
C LEU A 203 1.34 16.97 -30.61
N ARG A 204 2.43 16.86 -29.83
CA ARG A 204 2.35 16.76 -28.36
C ARG A 204 1.56 17.91 -27.75
N LYS A 205 1.86 19.15 -28.16
CA LYS A 205 1.18 20.36 -27.67
C LYS A 205 -0.32 20.36 -28.00
N ARG A 206 -0.71 19.89 -29.19
CA ARG A 206 -2.12 19.71 -29.59
C ARG A 206 -2.82 18.65 -28.77
N LEU A 207 -2.15 17.53 -28.49
CA LEU A 207 -2.69 16.50 -27.61
C LEU A 207 -2.92 17.03 -26.19
N LEU A 208 -1.96 17.78 -25.63
CA LEU A 208 -2.12 18.41 -24.31
C LEU A 208 -3.27 19.41 -24.29
N PHE A 209 -3.39 20.26 -25.32
CA PHE A 209 -4.51 21.17 -25.44
C PHE A 209 -5.85 20.43 -25.57
N GLY A 210 -5.90 19.36 -26.38
CA GLY A 210 -7.08 18.51 -26.51
C GLY A 210 -7.49 17.83 -25.21
N LEU A 211 -6.53 17.38 -24.40
CA LEU A 211 -6.81 16.85 -23.07
C LEU A 211 -7.39 17.92 -22.14
N ALA A 212 -6.78 19.11 -22.07
CA ALA A 212 -7.27 20.21 -21.23
C ALA A 212 -8.68 20.67 -21.62
N LYS A 213 -8.96 20.69 -22.93
CA LYS A 213 -10.23 21.19 -23.48
C LYS A 213 -11.35 20.16 -23.38
N ASN A 214 -11.07 18.89 -23.67
CA ASN A 214 -12.11 17.87 -23.84
C ASN A 214 -12.30 16.98 -22.60
N VAL A 215 -11.38 17.00 -21.64
CA VAL A 215 -11.46 16.16 -20.43
C VAL A 215 -11.62 17.04 -19.19
N PRO A 216 -12.84 17.11 -18.60
CA PRO A 216 -13.08 17.85 -17.38
C PRO A 216 -12.14 17.42 -16.25
N GLY A 217 -11.59 18.41 -15.52
CA GLY A 217 -10.64 18.18 -14.43
C GLY A 217 -9.18 18.03 -14.85
N VAL A 218 -8.87 18.11 -16.15
CA VAL A 218 -7.49 18.14 -16.62
C VAL A 218 -6.91 19.55 -16.54
N TYR A 219 -5.78 19.67 -15.84
CA TYR A 219 -4.97 20.88 -15.76
C TYR A 219 -3.65 20.67 -16.49
N VAL A 220 -3.31 21.52 -17.47
CA VAL A 220 -2.05 21.44 -18.23
C VAL A 220 -1.20 22.67 -17.90
N PRO A 221 -0.11 22.54 -17.11
CA PRO A 221 0.66 23.70 -16.65
C PRO A 221 1.18 24.62 -17.75
N ALA A 222 1.50 24.07 -18.93
CA ALA A 222 2.01 24.83 -20.07
C ALA A 222 0.97 25.78 -20.70
N LEU A 223 -0.31 25.63 -20.36
CA LEU A 223 -1.40 26.50 -20.80
C LEU A 223 -1.68 27.63 -19.80
N TYR A 224 -0.82 27.81 -18.80
CA TYR A 224 -0.97 28.82 -17.75
C TYR A 224 0.35 29.51 -17.45
N GLU A 225 0.32 30.83 -17.33
CA GLU A 225 1.47 31.67 -17.00
C GLU A 225 1.36 32.28 -15.60
N LEU A 226 2.50 32.65 -15.01
CA LEU A 226 2.53 33.36 -13.74
C LEU A 226 1.95 34.76 -13.93
N LYS A 227 1.06 35.17 -13.03
CA LYS A 227 0.54 36.53 -12.98
C LYS A 227 1.62 37.49 -12.48
N ASP A 228 1.76 38.64 -13.11
CA ASP A 228 2.68 39.69 -12.66
C ASP A 228 2.40 40.10 -11.21
N GLY A 229 3.43 39.99 -10.36
CA GLY A 229 3.36 40.39 -8.95
C GLY A 229 2.54 39.48 -8.02
N ALA A 230 2.07 38.31 -8.49
CA ALA A 230 1.32 37.35 -7.68
C ALA A 230 1.90 35.93 -7.77
N ASN A 231 1.81 35.14 -6.70
CA ASN A 231 2.18 33.72 -6.70
C ASN A 231 1.10 32.82 -7.34
N CYS A 232 0.34 33.33 -8.30
CA CYS A 232 -0.79 32.66 -8.93
C CYS A 232 -0.59 32.58 -10.43
N VAL A 233 -1.35 31.69 -11.08
CA VAL A 233 -1.31 31.51 -12.54
C VAL A 233 -2.63 31.91 -13.19
N SER A 234 -2.57 32.28 -14.46
CA SER A 234 -3.72 32.55 -15.34
C SER A 234 -3.60 31.76 -16.63
N ALA A 235 -4.74 31.35 -17.18
CA ALA A 235 -4.80 30.72 -18.50
C ALA A 235 -4.23 31.67 -19.56
N ILE A 236 -3.49 31.12 -20.51
CA ILE A 236 -2.96 31.87 -21.64
C ILE A 236 -4.07 32.34 -22.58
N ASP A 237 -3.88 33.51 -23.22
CA ASP A 237 -4.80 34.07 -24.19
C ASP A 237 -4.71 33.39 -25.58
N ALA A 238 -5.59 33.78 -26.51
CA ALA A 238 -5.64 33.18 -27.84
C ALA A 238 -4.37 33.41 -28.67
N LYS A 239 -3.66 34.53 -28.47
CA LYS A 239 -2.41 34.83 -29.18
C LYS A 239 -1.29 33.93 -28.64
N GLN A 240 -1.14 33.87 -27.33
CA GLN A 240 -0.19 32.99 -26.65
C GLN A 240 -0.45 31.52 -26.96
N LEU A 241 -1.71 31.09 -27.06
CA LEU A 241 -2.07 29.73 -27.46
C LEU A 241 -1.65 29.42 -28.90
N ARG A 242 -1.83 30.35 -29.85
CA ARG A 242 -1.35 30.19 -31.24
C ARG A 242 0.18 30.07 -31.28
N GLU A 243 0.89 30.90 -30.51
CA GLU A 243 2.34 30.83 -30.37
C GLU A 243 2.79 29.49 -29.76
N TYR A 244 2.08 29.01 -28.74
CA TYR A 244 2.33 27.71 -28.12
C TYR A 244 2.18 26.57 -29.12
N LEU A 245 1.04 26.48 -29.81
CA LEU A 245 0.73 25.41 -30.77
C LEU A 245 1.64 25.45 -32.02
N GLY A 246 2.07 26.64 -32.41
CA GLY A 246 2.84 26.89 -33.64
C GLY A 246 2.01 26.71 -34.91
N ASP A 247 2.54 27.23 -36.02
CA ASP A 247 1.84 27.29 -37.31
C ASP A 247 1.41 25.92 -37.84
N THR A 248 0.17 25.87 -38.34
CA THR A 248 -0.51 24.74 -38.97
C THR A 248 -0.49 24.80 -40.49
N ALA A 249 -0.27 25.98 -41.07
CA ALA A 249 -0.52 26.23 -42.48
C ALA A 249 0.24 25.25 -43.40
N GLY A 250 -0.53 24.48 -44.17
CA GLY A 250 0.03 23.53 -45.15
C GLY A 250 0.49 22.19 -44.55
N ASN A 251 0.13 21.88 -43.30
CA ASN A 251 0.40 20.57 -42.70
C ASN A 251 -0.91 19.81 -42.44
N GLU A 252 -1.29 18.95 -43.39
CA GLU A 252 -2.53 18.15 -43.35
C GLU A 252 -2.63 17.27 -42.09
N LEU A 253 -1.51 16.80 -41.54
CA LEU A 253 -1.49 15.99 -40.32
C LEU A 253 -1.90 16.81 -39.09
N LEU A 254 -1.37 18.03 -38.95
CA LEU A 254 -1.72 18.92 -37.84
C LEU A 254 -3.19 19.35 -37.92
N GLU A 255 -3.66 19.67 -39.13
CA GLU A 255 -5.07 20.03 -39.38
C GLU A 255 -6.01 18.85 -39.07
N ARG A 256 -5.64 17.62 -39.47
CA ARG A 256 -6.40 16.40 -39.15
C ARG A 256 -6.51 16.18 -37.64
N VAL A 257 -5.42 16.34 -36.90
CA VAL A 257 -5.42 16.20 -35.44
C VAL A 257 -6.28 17.28 -34.77
N GLU A 258 -6.18 18.53 -35.23
CA GLU A 258 -7.01 19.62 -34.72
C GLU A 258 -8.50 19.38 -34.98
N SER A 259 -8.84 18.80 -36.12
CA SER A 259 -10.21 18.40 -36.44
C SER A 259 -10.70 17.25 -35.54
N VAL A 260 -9.94 16.17 -35.43
CA VAL A 260 -10.32 14.98 -34.63
C VAL A 260 -10.47 15.34 -33.14
N LEU A 261 -9.58 16.17 -32.60
CA LEU A 261 -9.63 16.59 -31.20
C LEU A 261 -10.49 17.84 -30.95
N ASN A 262 -11.20 18.35 -31.97
CA ASN A 262 -12.05 19.54 -31.86
C ASN A 262 -11.32 20.76 -31.24
N LEU A 263 -10.15 21.11 -31.77
CA LEU A 263 -9.28 22.16 -31.21
C LEU A 263 -9.61 23.58 -31.68
N GLN A 264 -10.79 23.83 -32.25
CA GLN A 264 -11.19 25.16 -32.72
C GLN A 264 -11.36 26.16 -31.56
N PHE A 265 -10.81 27.37 -31.68
CA PHE A 265 -10.94 28.46 -30.70
C PHE A 265 -10.98 29.83 -31.38
N ASP A 266 -11.58 30.83 -30.72
CA ASP A 266 -11.65 32.21 -31.21
C ASP A 266 -10.79 33.16 -30.37
N GLU A 267 -10.84 34.47 -30.67
CA GLU A 267 -10.03 35.47 -29.94
C GLU A 267 -10.51 35.74 -28.52
N GLU A 268 -11.79 35.48 -28.22
CA GLU A 268 -12.38 35.73 -26.90
C GLU A 268 -12.35 34.49 -26.00
N ASN A 269 -12.34 33.29 -26.59
CA ASN A 269 -12.45 32.03 -25.87
C ASN A 269 -11.50 30.96 -26.43
N THR A 270 -10.43 30.70 -25.69
CA THR A 270 -9.48 29.60 -25.95
C THR A 270 -10.04 28.21 -25.64
N GLY A 271 -11.13 28.13 -24.88
CA GLY A 271 -11.63 26.89 -24.29
C GLY A 271 -10.78 26.35 -23.14
N ILE A 272 -9.72 27.08 -22.73
CA ILE A 272 -8.91 26.72 -21.56
C ILE A 272 -9.65 27.19 -20.30
N PRO A 273 -9.91 26.31 -19.31
CA PRO A 273 -10.60 26.71 -18.10
C PRO A 273 -9.80 27.76 -17.31
N VAL A 274 -10.43 28.88 -16.96
CA VAL A 274 -9.81 29.87 -16.04
C VAL A 274 -9.47 29.22 -14.69
N ARG A 275 -10.37 28.36 -14.21
CA ARG A 275 -10.12 27.45 -13.08
C ARG A 275 -10.55 26.03 -13.47
N VAL A 276 -9.74 25.05 -13.11
CA VAL A 276 -10.00 23.64 -13.38
C VAL A 276 -10.85 23.06 -12.26
N PHE A 277 -12.08 22.66 -12.60
CA PHE A 277 -13.00 22.05 -11.65
C PHE A 277 -12.62 20.61 -11.37
N ARG A 278 -12.46 20.30 -10.09
CA ARG A 278 -12.25 18.93 -9.61
C ARG A 278 -13.40 18.02 -10.02
N GLN A 279 -13.09 16.82 -10.49
CA GLN A 279 -14.10 15.80 -10.80
C GLN A 279 -14.58 15.06 -9.55
N VAL A 280 -15.86 14.69 -9.56
CA VAL A 280 -16.54 13.94 -8.51
C VAL A 280 -17.25 12.76 -9.15
N ALA A 281 -16.95 11.55 -8.70
CA ALA A 281 -17.59 10.33 -9.16
C ALA A 281 -18.57 9.79 -8.09
N PRO A 282 -19.69 9.17 -8.48
CA PRO A 282 -20.56 8.49 -7.55
C PRO A 282 -19.84 7.29 -6.89
N LEU A 283 -20.22 6.91 -5.68
CA LEU A 283 -19.79 5.63 -5.09
C LEU A 283 -20.78 4.54 -5.44
N ASN A 284 -20.39 3.62 -6.32
CA ASN A 284 -21.24 2.54 -6.84
C ASN A 284 -20.48 1.20 -6.86
N ALA A 285 -21.17 0.07 -7.04
CA ALA A 285 -20.51 -1.24 -6.97
C ALA A 285 -19.30 -1.39 -7.93
N ASP A 286 -19.33 -0.72 -9.09
CA ASP A 286 -18.32 -0.85 -10.15
C ASP A 286 -16.98 -0.21 -9.81
N ASN A 287 -16.95 0.79 -8.90
CA ASN A 287 -15.71 1.41 -8.41
C ASN A 287 -15.19 0.84 -7.08
N GLN A 288 -15.70 -0.31 -6.65
CA GLN A 288 -15.08 -1.13 -5.61
C GLN A 288 -14.33 -2.32 -6.23
N PRO A 289 -12.99 -2.37 -6.12
CA PRO A 289 -12.23 -3.56 -6.48
C PRO A 289 -12.66 -4.76 -5.61
N THR A 290 -13.24 -5.78 -6.24
CA THR A 290 -13.57 -7.06 -5.58
C THR A 290 -12.67 -8.20 -6.06
N ALA A 291 -12.02 -8.07 -7.21
CA ALA A 291 -10.94 -8.94 -7.68
C ALA A 291 -9.63 -8.15 -7.60
N SER A 292 -9.29 -7.73 -6.38
CA SER A 292 -8.12 -6.88 -6.09
C SER A 292 -6.82 -7.64 -6.33
N LEU A 293 -5.75 -6.86 -6.57
CA LEU A 293 -4.40 -7.36 -6.53
C LEU A 293 -4.05 -7.83 -5.10
N VAL A 294 -3.60 -9.07 -4.96
CA VAL A 294 -3.19 -9.69 -3.71
C VAL A 294 -1.71 -10.04 -3.76
N SER A 295 -0.93 -9.30 -2.95
CA SER A 295 0.50 -9.52 -2.79
C SER A 295 0.80 -10.91 -2.26
N TYR A 296 1.90 -11.53 -2.71
CA TYR A 296 2.44 -12.72 -2.04
C TYR A 296 3.23 -12.36 -0.79
N LEU A 297 3.73 -11.13 -0.70
CA LEU A 297 4.41 -10.59 0.47
C LEU A 297 3.41 -10.01 1.46
N ASN A 298 3.73 -10.11 2.75
CA ASN A 298 2.99 -9.39 3.79
C ASN A 298 3.20 -7.87 3.66
N LEU A 299 2.10 -7.12 3.51
CA LEU A 299 2.10 -5.66 3.36
C LEU A 299 1.96 -4.95 4.72
N VAL A 300 2.21 -3.64 4.74
CA VAL A 300 1.90 -2.78 5.91
C VAL A 300 0.40 -2.82 6.25
N HIS A 301 -0.45 -2.87 5.22
CA HIS A 301 -1.89 -3.05 5.33
C HIS A 301 -2.34 -4.23 4.47
N ASP A 302 -2.22 -5.42 5.04
CA ASP A 302 -2.45 -6.68 4.35
C ASP A 302 -3.86 -7.24 4.60
N ARG A 303 -4.86 -6.52 4.08
CA ARG A 303 -6.29 -6.79 4.29
C ARG A 303 -7.12 -6.26 3.12
N GLU A 304 -8.34 -6.76 2.98
CA GLU A 304 -9.30 -6.15 2.05
C GLU A 304 -9.83 -4.81 2.58
N VAL A 305 -10.19 -3.93 1.66
CA VAL A 305 -10.65 -2.57 1.96
C VAL A 305 -11.98 -2.33 1.28
N LEU A 306 -12.99 -1.96 2.06
CA LEU A 306 -14.35 -1.65 1.60
C LEU A 306 -14.60 -0.16 1.82
N GLU A 307 -14.65 0.63 0.76
CA GLU A 307 -14.91 2.07 0.88
C GLU A 307 -16.39 2.33 1.17
N VAL A 308 -16.73 2.62 2.43
CA VAL A 308 -18.12 2.84 2.86
C VAL A 308 -18.58 4.26 2.62
N ARG A 309 -17.64 5.22 2.62
CA ARG A 309 -17.93 6.65 2.55
C ARG A 309 -16.74 7.42 1.99
N ARG A 310 -17.02 8.34 1.05
CA ARG A 310 -16.07 9.34 0.55
C ARG A 310 -16.58 10.74 0.90
N GLY A 311 -15.67 11.60 1.36
CA GLY A 311 -16.00 12.94 1.86
C GLY A 311 -16.37 13.00 3.35
N CYS A 312 -16.14 14.16 3.96
CA CYS A 312 -16.40 14.44 5.38
C CYS A 312 -17.01 15.83 5.50
N ASP A 313 -18.19 15.93 6.12
CA ASP A 313 -18.97 17.16 6.25
C ASP A 313 -18.79 17.87 7.61
N ARG A 314 -17.87 17.36 8.44
CA ARG A 314 -17.56 17.92 9.77
C ARG A 314 -16.90 19.30 9.72
N GLY A 315 -16.27 19.66 8.59
CA GLY A 315 -15.70 20.98 8.39
C GLY A 315 -14.60 21.37 9.38
N CYS A 316 -13.77 20.42 9.82
CA CYS A 316 -12.62 20.73 10.68
C CYS A 316 -11.63 21.65 9.93
N ARG A 317 -11.30 22.80 10.50
CA ARG A 317 -10.67 23.94 9.80
C ARG A 317 -9.21 23.72 9.36
N PHE A 318 -8.59 22.65 9.82
CA PHE A 318 -7.25 22.22 9.44
C PHE A 318 -7.25 21.08 8.40
N CYS A 319 -8.38 20.39 8.23
CA CYS A 319 -8.42 19.11 7.53
C CYS A 319 -8.67 19.32 6.02
N GLN A 320 -7.60 19.36 5.22
CA GLN A 320 -7.71 19.49 3.77
C GLN A 320 -8.63 18.42 3.13
N PRO A 321 -8.50 17.11 3.43
CA PRO A 321 -9.45 16.11 2.90
C PRO A 321 -10.92 16.38 3.24
N GLY A 322 -11.19 17.03 4.37
CA GLY A 322 -12.54 17.44 4.76
C GLY A 322 -13.18 18.46 3.81
N TYR A 323 -12.37 19.18 3.04
CA TYR A 323 -12.83 20.13 2.01
C TYR A 323 -12.71 19.55 0.61
N THR A 324 -11.60 18.89 0.30
CA THR A 324 -11.26 18.46 -1.06
C THR A 324 -11.93 17.18 -1.51
N PHE A 325 -12.63 16.44 -0.64
CA PHE A 325 -13.40 15.24 -1.01
C PHE A 325 -14.92 15.43 -1.02
N LEU A 326 -15.44 16.58 -0.58
CA LEU A 326 -16.88 16.86 -0.60
C LEU A 326 -17.46 16.74 -2.04
N PRO A 327 -18.76 16.47 -2.23
CA PRO A 327 -19.79 16.19 -1.22
C PRO A 327 -19.56 14.84 -0.51
N VAL A 328 -20.40 14.51 0.47
CA VAL A 328 -20.39 13.18 1.10
C VAL A 328 -21.13 12.19 0.22
N ARG A 329 -20.53 11.02 -0.02
CA ARG A 329 -21.11 9.91 -0.77
C ARG A 329 -20.94 8.65 0.07
N GLU A 330 -22.00 7.89 0.29
CA GLU A 330 -22.01 6.66 1.09
C GLU A 330 -22.59 5.49 0.30
N ARG A 331 -22.11 4.27 0.57
CA ARG A 331 -22.68 3.04 0.03
C ARG A 331 -23.76 2.50 0.97
N SER A 332 -24.72 1.73 0.44
CA SER A 332 -25.70 1.06 1.30
C SER A 332 -25.07 -0.13 2.05
N SER A 333 -25.66 -0.49 3.20
CA SER A 333 -25.28 -1.70 3.96
C SER A 333 -25.30 -2.97 3.09
N LYS A 334 -26.33 -3.10 2.24
CA LYS A 334 -26.47 -4.21 1.29
C LYS A 334 -25.29 -4.28 0.31
N ASP A 335 -24.93 -3.15 -0.30
CA ASP A 335 -23.82 -3.10 -1.25
C ASP A 335 -22.52 -3.52 -0.56
N ILE A 336 -22.27 -3.02 0.66
CA ILE A 336 -21.06 -3.37 1.42
C ILE A 336 -20.99 -4.88 1.73
N VAL A 337 -22.09 -5.49 2.12
CA VAL A 337 -22.14 -6.94 2.38
C VAL A 337 -21.87 -7.72 1.08
N ASP A 338 -22.54 -7.38 -0.01
CA ASP A 338 -22.36 -8.07 -1.30
C ASP A 338 -20.93 -7.91 -1.85
N LEU A 339 -20.35 -6.71 -1.72
CA LEU A 339 -18.96 -6.42 -2.10
C LEU A 339 -17.96 -7.17 -1.20
N SER A 340 -18.24 -7.28 0.11
CA SER A 340 -17.36 -7.99 1.05
C SER A 340 -17.26 -9.49 0.75
N LYS A 341 -18.37 -10.13 0.36
CA LYS A 341 -18.39 -11.54 -0.05
C LYS A 341 -17.48 -11.77 -1.24
N GLN A 342 -17.61 -10.91 -2.26
CA GLN A 342 -16.81 -11.00 -3.48
C GLN A 342 -15.33 -10.74 -3.19
N ALA A 343 -15.02 -9.66 -2.47
CA ALA A 343 -13.65 -9.28 -2.14
C ALA A 343 -12.91 -10.35 -1.34
N LEU A 344 -13.54 -10.92 -0.31
CA LEU A 344 -12.94 -11.98 0.52
C LEU A 344 -12.82 -13.30 -0.24
N ALA A 345 -13.84 -13.68 -1.03
CA ALA A 345 -13.80 -14.90 -1.84
C ALA A 345 -12.70 -14.86 -2.91
N ASN A 346 -12.50 -13.71 -3.55
CA ASN A 346 -11.50 -13.56 -4.62
C ASN A 346 -10.07 -13.37 -4.11
N SER A 347 -9.91 -12.82 -2.89
CA SER A 347 -8.59 -12.53 -2.33
C SER A 347 -8.06 -13.63 -1.42
N GLY A 348 -8.93 -14.27 -0.67
CA GLY A 348 -8.56 -15.22 0.39
C GLY A 348 -8.07 -14.55 1.68
N HIS A 349 -8.20 -13.23 1.83
CA HIS A 349 -7.88 -12.55 3.09
C HIS A 349 -8.76 -13.05 4.25
N ASP A 350 -8.22 -12.95 5.46
CA ASP A 350 -8.90 -13.21 6.72
C ASP A 350 -9.15 -11.92 7.53
N GLU A 351 -8.80 -10.76 6.95
CA GLU A 351 -9.06 -9.44 7.50
C GLU A 351 -9.60 -8.52 6.40
N TYR A 352 -10.57 -7.68 6.75
CA TYR A 352 -11.09 -6.61 5.91
C TYR A 352 -11.37 -5.36 6.75
N SER A 353 -11.41 -4.18 6.13
CA SER A 353 -11.64 -2.92 6.83
C SER A 353 -12.60 -2.00 6.09
N MET A 354 -13.30 -1.15 6.84
CA MET A 354 -14.11 -0.07 6.25
C MET A 354 -13.24 1.18 6.05
N LEU A 355 -13.19 1.69 4.83
CA LEU A 355 -12.47 2.91 4.46
C LEU A 355 -13.42 4.11 4.39
N SER A 356 -13.05 5.17 5.11
CA SER A 356 -13.66 6.49 5.10
C SER A 356 -12.70 7.49 5.76
N LEU A 357 -12.85 8.79 5.50
CA LEU A 357 -12.20 9.85 6.30
C LEU A 357 -12.69 9.84 7.76
N CYS A 358 -13.94 9.43 7.97
CA CYS A 358 -14.52 9.20 9.28
C CYS A 358 -15.54 8.06 9.17
N VAL A 359 -15.15 6.86 9.61
CA VAL A 359 -16.04 5.68 9.58
C VAL A 359 -17.19 5.85 10.57
N SER A 360 -16.96 6.51 11.71
CA SER A 360 -17.98 6.76 12.74
C SER A 360 -19.13 7.64 12.25
N ASP A 361 -18.92 8.39 11.16
CA ASP A 361 -19.94 9.24 10.56
C ASP A 361 -20.80 8.52 9.52
N TYR A 362 -20.43 7.31 9.11
CA TYR A 362 -21.19 6.52 8.15
C TYR A 362 -22.60 6.22 8.68
N THR A 363 -23.62 6.72 7.98
CA THR A 363 -25.01 6.70 8.46
C THR A 363 -25.53 5.28 8.76
N SER A 364 -25.05 4.28 8.00
CA SER A 364 -25.43 2.87 8.15
C SER A 364 -24.39 2.02 8.91
N LEU A 365 -23.50 2.64 9.70
CA LEU A 365 -22.39 1.96 10.38
C LEU A 365 -22.82 0.77 11.24
N TYR A 366 -23.79 0.96 12.12
CA TYR A 366 -24.25 -0.08 13.04
C TYR A 366 -24.89 -1.25 12.27
N GLU A 367 -25.80 -0.95 11.34
CA GLU A 367 -26.46 -1.95 10.50
C GLU A 367 -25.44 -2.75 9.69
N THR A 368 -24.49 -2.06 9.07
CA THR A 368 -23.46 -2.66 8.20
C THR A 368 -22.50 -3.53 9.01
N THR A 369 -22.01 -3.05 10.16
CA THR A 369 -21.09 -3.81 11.03
C THR A 369 -21.71 -5.13 11.46
N ARG A 370 -22.97 -5.09 11.91
CA ARG A 370 -23.69 -6.28 12.34
C ARG A 370 -23.97 -7.24 11.19
N ALA A 371 -24.33 -6.73 10.02
CA ALA A 371 -24.54 -7.54 8.83
C ALA A 371 -23.25 -8.24 8.37
N LEU A 372 -22.11 -7.52 8.40
CA LEU A 372 -20.78 -8.06 8.09
C LEU A 372 -20.33 -9.12 9.10
N ASN A 373 -20.47 -8.85 10.40
CA ASN A 373 -20.15 -9.81 11.47
C ASN A 373 -20.94 -11.12 11.32
N ARG A 374 -22.23 -11.02 10.98
CA ARG A 374 -23.09 -12.19 10.73
C ARG A 374 -22.70 -12.95 9.48
N GLU A 375 -22.43 -12.24 8.40
CA GLU A 375 -22.05 -12.87 7.13
C GLU A 375 -20.73 -13.66 7.28
N HIS A 376 -19.75 -13.06 7.95
CA HIS A 376 -18.38 -13.57 7.98
C HIS A 376 -18.01 -14.33 9.27
N SER A 377 -18.95 -14.55 10.20
CA SER A 377 -18.68 -15.31 11.43
C SER A 377 -18.23 -16.74 11.12
N SER A 378 -18.81 -17.35 10.09
CA SER A 378 -18.50 -18.71 9.66
C SER A 378 -17.13 -18.83 8.97
N THR A 379 -16.70 -17.82 8.24
CA THR A 379 -15.43 -17.78 7.49
C THR A 379 -14.27 -17.22 8.32
N ARG A 380 -14.55 -16.77 9.56
CA ARG A 380 -13.59 -16.17 10.49
C ARG A 380 -12.81 -14.99 9.90
N ALA A 381 -13.44 -14.25 8.97
CA ALA A 381 -12.85 -13.01 8.49
C ALA A 381 -13.11 -11.91 9.51
N ASN A 382 -12.06 -11.20 9.92
CA ASN A 382 -12.09 -10.18 10.95
C ASN A 382 -12.30 -8.79 10.34
N LEU A 383 -13.28 -8.05 10.87
CA LEU A 383 -13.45 -6.65 10.55
C LEU A 383 -12.50 -5.79 11.39
N SER A 384 -11.58 -5.14 10.71
CA SER A 384 -10.61 -4.20 11.27
C SER A 384 -11.12 -2.77 11.10
N PHE A 385 -11.16 -2.01 12.19
CA PHE A 385 -11.58 -0.62 12.16
C PHE A 385 -10.37 0.30 12.16
N PRO A 386 -10.24 1.22 11.17
CA PRO A 386 -9.29 2.31 11.26
C PRO A 386 -9.72 3.31 12.36
N SER A 387 -8.91 4.35 12.60
CA SER A 387 -9.16 5.39 13.61
C SER A 387 -10.61 5.92 13.62
N GLN A 388 -11.16 6.13 14.82
CA GLN A 388 -12.55 6.56 15.05
C GLN A 388 -12.62 7.95 15.71
N ARG A 389 -13.72 8.69 15.48
CA ARG A 389 -14.04 9.86 16.30
C ARG A 389 -14.63 9.41 17.64
N ALA A 390 -14.30 10.13 18.71
CA ALA A 390 -14.68 9.75 20.07
C ALA A 390 -16.18 9.96 20.37
N ASP A 391 -16.82 10.97 19.78
CA ASP A 391 -18.24 11.32 19.98
C ASP A 391 -19.23 10.26 19.49
N ARG A 392 -18.89 9.50 18.45
CA ARG A 392 -19.75 8.47 17.83
C ARG A 392 -19.46 7.06 18.33
N MET A 393 -18.56 6.91 19.31
CA MET A 393 -18.23 5.61 19.89
C MET A 393 -19.17 5.29 21.05
N ASN A 394 -20.18 4.45 20.79
CA ASN A 394 -21.15 4.01 21.80
C ASN A 394 -20.95 2.55 22.23
N MET A 395 -21.65 2.13 23.29
CA MET A 395 -21.57 0.75 23.79
C MET A 395 -22.03 -0.28 22.75
N ASP A 396 -23.06 0.02 21.95
CA ASP A 396 -23.61 -0.94 20.98
C ASP A 396 -22.60 -1.31 19.88
N ILE A 397 -21.89 -0.33 19.34
CA ILE A 397 -20.78 -0.55 18.40
C ILE A 397 -19.63 -1.26 19.13
N ALA A 398 -19.32 -0.87 20.36
CA ALA A 398 -18.31 -1.54 21.18
C ALA A 398 -18.58 -3.04 21.35
N GLU A 399 -19.85 -3.41 21.53
CA GLU A 399 -20.29 -4.78 21.74
C GLU A 399 -20.22 -5.62 20.48
N GLU A 400 -20.66 -5.09 19.35
CA GLU A 400 -20.48 -5.75 18.05
C GLU A 400 -18.99 -5.98 17.77
N LEU A 401 -18.14 -5.03 18.16
CA LEU A 401 -16.68 -5.12 18.04
C LEU A 401 -16.03 -6.13 19.01
N LYS A 402 -16.69 -6.52 20.12
CA LYS A 402 -16.15 -7.55 21.05
C LYS A 402 -16.00 -8.91 20.36
N THR A 403 -16.77 -9.17 19.30
CA THR A 403 -16.76 -10.43 18.55
C THR A 403 -15.51 -10.60 17.68
N VAL A 404 -14.74 -9.52 17.47
CA VAL A 404 -13.54 -9.49 16.65
C VAL A 404 -12.27 -9.42 17.51
N ARG A 405 -11.13 -9.86 16.97
CA ARG A 405 -9.82 -9.80 17.64
C ARG A 405 -9.50 -8.36 18.09
N ARG A 406 -9.21 -8.19 19.38
CA ARG A 406 -8.95 -6.88 20.02
C ARG A 406 -7.58 -6.33 19.61
N SER A 407 -7.52 -5.46 18.61
CA SER A 407 -6.42 -4.48 18.46
C SER A 407 -6.67 -3.27 19.37
N GLY A 408 -5.64 -2.46 19.64
CA GLY A 408 -5.84 -1.18 20.32
C GLY A 408 -6.80 -0.28 19.53
N ILE A 409 -7.63 0.49 20.22
CA ILE A 409 -8.55 1.47 19.59
C ILE A 409 -7.83 2.81 19.41
N THR A 410 -8.07 3.49 18.29
CA THR A 410 -7.51 4.81 18.02
C THR A 410 -8.60 5.85 18.03
N LEU A 411 -8.44 6.88 18.86
CA LEU A 411 -9.33 8.04 18.99
C LEU A 411 -8.56 9.30 18.58
N ALA A 412 -9.23 10.25 17.92
CA ALA A 412 -8.64 11.54 17.57
C ALA A 412 -9.46 12.68 18.20
N PRO A 413 -8.99 13.25 19.33
CA PRO A 413 -9.54 14.47 19.91
C PRO A 413 -8.91 15.75 19.37
N GLU A 414 -7.71 15.65 18.76
CA GLU A 414 -6.93 16.70 18.10
C GLU A 414 -6.43 17.85 18.97
N ALA A 415 -7.17 18.29 19.97
CA ALA A 415 -6.77 19.36 20.88
C ALA A 415 -7.16 19.08 22.34
N GLY A 416 -6.41 19.68 23.28
CA GLY A 416 -6.54 19.44 24.71
C GLY A 416 -7.73 20.12 25.38
N THR A 417 -8.05 21.36 25.00
CA THR A 417 -9.14 22.14 25.60
C THR A 417 -10.36 22.20 24.68
N GLU A 418 -11.55 22.42 25.26
CA GLU A 418 -12.76 22.67 24.48
C GLU A 418 -12.65 23.93 23.63
N ARG A 419 -12.00 24.99 24.16
CA ARG A 419 -11.69 26.21 23.42
C ARG A 419 -10.95 25.89 22.11
N MET A 420 -9.86 25.13 22.19
CA MET A 420 -9.07 24.80 21.01
C MET A 420 -9.81 23.85 20.06
N ARG A 421 -10.63 22.92 20.59
CA ARG A 421 -11.53 22.09 19.78
C ARG A 421 -12.57 22.93 19.03
N ALA A 422 -13.08 24.01 19.62
CA ALA A 422 -13.98 24.95 18.95
C ALA A 422 -13.26 25.80 17.87
N VAL A 423 -12.02 26.25 18.14
CA VAL A 423 -11.18 26.96 17.15
C VAL A 423 -11.00 26.13 15.89
N ILE A 424 -10.71 24.84 16.02
CA ILE A 424 -10.51 23.95 14.87
C ILE A 424 -11.80 23.35 14.30
N ASN A 425 -12.96 23.70 14.86
CA ASN A 425 -14.27 23.16 14.53
C ASN A 425 -14.35 21.62 14.64
N LYS A 426 -13.93 21.09 15.79
CA LYS A 426 -14.02 19.65 16.05
C LYS A 426 -15.39 19.23 16.56
N GLY A 427 -16.09 20.08 17.32
CA GLY A 427 -17.42 19.76 17.88
C GLY A 427 -17.40 18.58 18.85
N LEU A 428 -16.38 18.48 19.70
CA LEU A 428 -16.17 17.38 20.64
C LEU A 428 -15.93 17.91 22.05
N SER A 429 -16.78 17.54 23.00
CA SER A 429 -16.65 17.97 24.40
C SER A 429 -15.62 17.12 25.16
N HIS A 430 -15.15 17.65 26.28
CA HIS A 430 -14.24 16.93 27.17
C HIS A 430 -14.87 15.65 27.73
N GLU A 431 -16.14 15.73 28.13
CA GLU A 431 -16.90 14.60 28.67
C GLU A 431 -17.03 13.45 27.65
N GLN A 432 -17.29 13.77 26.38
CA GLN A 432 -17.39 12.78 25.30
C GLN A 432 -16.07 12.00 25.12
N ILE A 433 -14.92 12.68 25.24
CA ILE A 433 -13.60 12.04 25.13
C ILE A 433 -13.39 11.04 26.27
N ILE A 434 -13.67 11.45 27.51
CA ILE A 434 -13.52 10.58 28.68
C ILE A 434 -14.49 9.40 28.61
N SER A 435 -15.75 9.66 28.25
CA SER A 435 -16.79 8.63 28.10
C SER A 435 -16.44 7.60 27.03
N ALA A 436 -15.86 8.01 25.90
CA ALA A 436 -15.40 7.10 24.86
C ALA A 436 -14.28 6.15 25.36
N VAL A 437 -13.31 6.68 26.12
CA VAL A 437 -12.25 5.87 26.73
C VAL A 437 -12.81 4.91 27.79
N GLU A 438 -13.73 5.38 28.64
CA GLU A 438 -14.41 4.52 29.60
C GLU A 438 -15.17 3.38 28.92
N SER A 439 -15.90 3.68 27.85
CA SER A 439 -16.69 2.72 27.08
C SER A 439 -15.79 1.67 26.43
N ALA A 440 -14.64 2.09 25.87
CA ALA A 440 -13.62 1.18 25.38
C ALA A 440 -13.04 0.30 26.50
N TYR A 441 -12.74 0.87 27.68
CA TYR A 441 -12.22 0.08 28.80
C TYR A 441 -13.23 -0.94 29.31
N LYS A 442 -14.49 -0.51 29.54
CA LYS A 442 -15.61 -1.37 29.96
C LYS A 442 -15.85 -2.51 28.98
N SER A 443 -15.59 -2.28 27.70
CA SER A 443 -15.73 -3.27 26.63
C SER A 443 -14.52 -4.19 26.47
N GLY A 444 -13.46 -3.99 27.26
CA GLY A 444 -12.33 -4.92 27.39
C GLY A 444 -11.09 -4.57 26.58
N TRP A 445 -11.01 -3.37 26.00
CA TRP A 445 -9.75 -2.84 25.46
C TRP A 445 -8.78 -2.51 26.58
N THR A 446 -7.50 -2.81 26.37
CA THR A 446 -6.42 -2.51 27.35
C THR A 446 -5.39 -1.51 26.80
N SER A 447 -5.58 -1.03 25.57
CA SER A 447 -4.72 -0.02 24.96
C SER A 447 -5.55 0.91 24.08
N VAL A 448 -5.33 2.21 24.23
CA VAL A 448 -5.94 3.29 23.43
C VAL A 448 -4.82 4.15 22.84
N LYS A 449 -4.90 4.44 21.53
CA LYS A 449 -4.07 5.44 20.87
C LYS A 449 -4.87 6.74 20.73
N LEU A 450 -4.27 7.86 21.08
CA LEU A 450 -4.87 9.20 20.98
C LEU A 450 -4.03 10.07 20.04
N TYR A 451 -4.69 10.69 19.08
CA TYR A 451 -4.07 11.64 18.15
C TYR A 451 -4.41 13.07 18.51
N PHE A 452 -3.38 13.85 18.79
CA PHE A 452 -3.46 15.28 19.04
C PHE A 452 -2.54 16.03 18.06
N MET A 453 -2.81 17.32 17.91
CA MET A 453 -1.96 18.25 17.21
C MET A 453 -1.39 19.28 18.18
N CYS A 454 -0.27 19.87 17.82
CA CYS A 454 0.24 21.09 18.45
C CYS A 454 0.54 22.14 17.38
N CYS A 455 0.88 23.36 17.82
CA CYS A 455 1.23 24.49 16.95
C CYS A 455 0.05 25.03 16.11
N MET A 456 -1.18 24.86 16.61
CA MET A 456 -2.37 25.39 15.95
C MET A 456 -2.49 26.92 16.09
N PRO A 457 -3.21 27.60 15.18
CA PRO A 457 -3.49 29.02 15.32
C PRO A 457 -4.22 29.32 16.65
N THR A 458 -3.83 30.39 17.34
CA THR A 458 -4.36 30.81 18.66
C THR A 458 -4.07 29.85 19.83
N GLU A 459 -3.20 28.85 19.65
CA GLU A 459 -2.87 27.86 20.69
C GLU A 459 -1.97 28.41 21.80
N GLU A 460 -2.43 28.26 23.03
CA GLU A 460 -1.77 28.64 24.28
C GLU A 460 -1.19 27.42 25.00
N ASP A 461 -0.30 27.64 25.96
CA ASP A 461 0.35 26.54 26.69
C ASP A 461 -0.67 25.74 27.53
N GLU A 462 -1.73 26.40 28.02
CA GLU A 462 -2.86 25.78 28.70
C GLU A 462 -3.56 24.72 27.83
N ASP A 463 -3.61 24.91 26.51
CA ASP A 463 -4.20 23.94 25.59
C ASP A 463 -3.35 22.67 25.48
N LEU A 464 -2.02 22.84 25.49
CA LEU A 464 -1.06 21.74 25.48
C LEU A 464 -1.11 20.96 26.80
N VAL A 465 -1.15 21.67 27.94
CA VAL A 465 -1.35 21.05 29.26
C VAL A 465 -2.70 20.32 29.30
N GLY A 466 -3.73 20.86 28.65
CA GLY A 466 -5.04 20.24 28.48
C GLY A 466 -4.99 18.83 27.88
N ILE A 467 -4.05 18.56 26.96
CA ILE A 467 -3.85 17.22 26.38
C ILE A 467 -3.47 16.22 27.48
N ILE A 468 -2.54 16.61 28.35
CA ILE A 468 -2.09 15.77 29.46
C ILE A 468 -3.18 15.60 30.52
N ASN A 469 -4.00 16.64 30.74
CA ASN A 469 -5.15 16.56 31.65
C ASN A 469 -6.18 15.53 31.19
N ILE A 470 -6.51 15.47 29.88
CA ILE A 470 -7.38 14.41 29.32
C ILE A 470 -6.82 13.02 29.65
N LEU A 471 -5.54 12.78 29.40
CA LEU A 471 -4.89 11.49 29.67
C LEU A 471 -4.91 11.12 31.16
N LYS A 472 -4.70 12.12 32.02
CA LYS A 472 -4.75 11.97 33.48
C LYS A 472 -6.14 11.58 33.95
N GLU A 473 -7.16 12.28 33.49
CA GLU A 473 -8.55 12.01 33.84
C GLU A 473 -9.03 10.66 33.31
N ALA A 474 -8.72 10.34 32.05
CA ALA A 474 -9.00 9.04 31.44
C ALA A 474 -8.33 7.89 32.23
N THR A 475 -7.09 8.08 32.68
CA THR A 475 -6.38 7.12 33.53
C THR A 475 -7.07 6.95 34.88
N ILE A 476 -7.52 8.04 35.52
CA ILE A 476 -8.25 7.99 36.79
C ILE A 476 -9.58 7.26 36.62
N ALA A 477 -10.33 7.55 35.56
CA ALA A 477 -11.60 6.91 35.22
C ALA A 477 -11.43 5.38 35.05
N CYS A 478 -10.48 4.95 34.23
CA CYS A 478 -10.17 3.53 34.04
C CYS A 478 -9.73 2.84 35.34
N ARG A 479 -8.92 3.52 36.18
CA ARG A 479 -8.53 2.99 37.50
C ARG A 479 -9.72 2.81 38.43
N LYS A 480 -10.71 3.71 38.41
CA LYS A 480 -11.95 3.56 39.20
C LYS A 480 -12.74 2.34 38.74
N ILE A 481 -12.95 2.17 37.43
CA ILE A 481 -13.64 1.00 36.84
C ILE A 481 -12.93 -0.30 37.22
N ARG A 482 -11.59 -0.32 37.16
CA ARG A 482 -10.79 -1.48 37.56
C ARG A 482 -10.96 -1.84 39.02
N LYS A 483 -10.94 -0.83 39.90
CA LYS A 483 -11.11 -1.02 41.35
C LYS A 483 -12.50 -1.54 41.71
N SER A 484 -13.55 -1.10 41.00
CA SER A 484 -14.91 -1.59 41.24
C SER A 484 -15.17 -2.99 40.67
N ASN A 485 -14.40 -3.44 39.67
CA ASN A 485 -14.58 -4.75 39.01
C ASN A 485 -13.25 -5.52 38.84
N PRO A 486 -12.57 -5.89 39.96
CA PRO A 486 -11.22 -6.46 39.91
C PRO A 486 -11.15 -7.84 39.24
N GLU A 487 -12.24 -8.62 39.28
CA GLU A 487 -12.29 -9.94 38.63
C GLU A 487 -12.37 -9.84 37.10
N GLN A 488 -13.04 -8.80 36.60
CA GLN A 488 -13.23 -8.55 35.16
C GLN A 488 -12.02 -7.87 34.51
N PHE A 489 -11.37 -6.92 35.21
CA PHE A 489 -10.30 -6.09 34.64
C PHE A 489 -8.95 -6.33 35.32
N LYS A 490 -8.17 -7.29 34.80
CA LYS A 490 -6.85 -7.65 35.35
C LYS A 490 -5.72 -6.69 34.96
N ARG A 491 -5.86 -5.97 33.83
CA ARG A 491 -4.85 -5.03 33.29
C ARG A 491 -5.37 -3.60 33.33
N GLY A 492 -4.45 -2.65 33.57
CA GLY A 492 -4.74 -1.23 33.40
C GLY A 492 -4.88 -0.86 31.92
N MET A 493 -5.38 0.35 31.67
CA MET A 493 -5.38 0.96 30.35
C MET A 493 -4.02 1.59 30.07
N GLU A 494 -3.40 1.21 28.97
CA GLU A 494 -2.20 1.84 28.42
C GLU A 494 -2.57 2.85 27.32
N PHE A 495 -1.91 4.00 27.30
CA PHE A 495 -2.15 5.04 26.32
C PHE A 495 -0.94 5.27 25.43
N THR A 496 -1.16 5.43 24.14
CA THR A 496 -0.17 6.01 23.22
C THR A 496 -0.70 7.35 22.74
N CYS A 497 -0.07 8.45 23.12
CA CYS A 497 -0.37 9.79 22.66
C CYS A 497 0.57 10.15 21.50
N THR A 498 0.04 10.44 20.32
CA THR A 498 0.85 10.92 19.17
C THR A 498 0.52 12.37 18.88
N ILE A 499 1.54 13.21 18.83
CA ILE A 499 1.46 14.65 18.57
C ILE A 499 2.00 14.94 17.17
N SER A 500 1.13 15.45 16.30
CA SER A 500 1.50 15.99 14.99
C SER A 500 1.66 17.51 15.06
N ASN A 501 2.65 18.05 14.36
CA ASN A 501 2.82 19.50 14.25
C ASN A 501 1.86 20.02 13.18
N PHE A 502 1.07 21.04 13.49
CA PHE A 502 0.12 21.60 12.54
C PHE A 502 0.85 22.22 11.33
N CYS A 503 0.43 21.82 10.14
CA CYS A 503 0.86 22.38 8.86
C CYS A 503 -0.36 23.01 8.16
N PRO A 504 -0.36 24.33 7.87
CA PRO A 504 -1.38 24.96 7.06
C PRO A 504 -1.49 24.32 5.66
N LYS A 505 -2.67 23.86 5.27
CA LYS A 505 -2.91 23.17 4.00
C LYS A 505 -3.77 23.98 3.02
N PRO A 506 -3.56 23.82 1.69
CA PRO A 506 -4.41 24.37 0.65
C PRO A 506 -5.90 24.07 0.86
N PHE A 507 -6.76 25.03 0.50
CA PHE A 507 -8.23 24.90 0.58
C PHE A 507 -8.78 24.62 1.99
N THR A 508 -8.06 25.08 3.02
CA THR A 508 -8.55 25.07 4.40
C THR A 508 -8.74 26.51 4.89
N PRO A 509 -9.64 26.75 5.88
CA PRO A 509 -9.74 28.06 6.51
C PRO A 509 -8.41 28.54 7.10
N PHE A 510 -7.51 27.63 7.49
CA PHE A 510 -6.19 27.97 8.02
C PHE A 510 -5.10 28.17 6.96
N GLN A 511 -5.43 28.12 5.67
CA GLN A 511 -4.45 28.28 4.60
C GLN A 511 -3.69 29.61 4.63
N TRP A 512 -4.23 30.65 5.28
CA TRP A 512 -3.58 31.96 5.38
C TRP A 512 -2.61 32.08 6.56
N PHE A 513 -2.69 31.21 7.58
CA PHE A 513 -1.71 31.22 8.67
C PHE A 513 -0.37 30.67 8.21
N GLY A 514 0.72 31.23 8.70
CA GLY A 514 2.04 30.64 8.68
C GLY A 514 2.13 29.50 9.70
N GLN A 515 3.04 28.57 9.45
CA GLN A 515 3.41 27.58 10.46
C GLN A 515 4.20 28.26 11.58
N VAL A 516 4.07 27.73 12.80
CA VAL A 516 4.92 28.13 13.92
C VAL A 516 6.38 27.79 13.63
N THR A 517 7.32 28.63 14.09
CA THR A 517 8.76 28.42 13.87
C THR A 517 9.26 27.12 14.51
N ARG A 518 10.44 26.66 14.07
CA ARG A 518 11.04 25.44 14.61
C ARG A 518 11.37 25.59 16.10
N GLU A 519 11.87 26.76 16.50
CA GLU A 519 12.19 27.06 17.90
C GLU A 519 10.95 26.97 18.78
N GLU A 520 9.86 27.59 18.36
CA GLU A 520 8.62 27.59 19.13
C GLU A 520 7.96 26.21 19.14
N THR A 521 8.05 25.44 18.05
CA THR A 521 7.61 24.04 18.03
C THR A 521 8.36 23.21 19.07
N LYS A 522 9.68 23.37 19.19
CA LYS A 522 10.50 22.70 20.21
C LYS A 522 10.11 23.15 21.63
N ARG A 523 9.82 24.44 21.85
CA ARG A 523 9.33 24.95 23.13
C ARG A 523 8.00 24.30 23.53
N LYS A 524 7.02 24.27 22.63
CA LYS A 524 5.70 23.64 22.84
C LYS A 524 5.81 22.13 23.10
N HIS A 525 6.74 21.44 22.42
CA HIS A 525 7.07 20.05 22.69
C HIS A 525 7.64 19.81 24.08
N GLU A 526 8.41 20.75 24.62
CA GLU A 526 8.92 20.69 25.99
C GLU A 526 7.80 20.92 27.02
N VAL A 527 6.87 21.85 26.75
CA VAL A 527 5.67 22.05 27.58
C VAL A 527 4.90 20.73 27.76
N LEU A 528 4.64 20.01 26.67
CA LEU A 528 3.98 18.69 26.71
C LEU A 528 4.77 17.65 27.52
N HIS A 529 6.09 17.62 27.33
CA HIS A 529 6.95 16.66 28.02
C HIS A 529 7.04 16.94 29.52
N GLN A 530 7.17 18.21 29.90
CA GLN A 530 7.19 18.66 31.29
C GLN A 530 5.84 18.39 31.96
N ALA A 531 4.72 18.73 31.31
CA ALA A 531 3.38 18.43 31.82
C ALA A 531 3.16 16.92 32.03
N LEU A 532 3.61 16.07 31.10
CA LEU A 532 3.55 14.61 31.26
C LEU A 532 4.38 14.14 32.45
N ARG A 533 5.60 14.65 32.61
CA ARG A 533 6.46 14.33 33.76
C ARG A 533 5.80 14.71 35.09
N ASP A 534 5.27 15.93 35.18
CA ASP A 534 4.64 16.45 36.39
C ASP A 534 3.31 15.74 36.73
N SER A 535 2.64 15.18 35.72
CA SER A 535 1.42 14.39 35.91
C SER A 535 1.65 13.04 36.63
N GLY A 536 2.87 12.50 36.60
CA GLY A 536 3.21 11.18 37.15
C GLY A 536 2.59 9.99 36.38
N LEU A 537 2.17 10.18 35.13
CA LEU A 537 1.56 9.12 34.31
C LEU A 537 2.62 8.19 33.71
N GLY A 538 2.79 7.01 34.32
CA GLY A 538 3.68 5.96 33.82
C GLY A 538 3.07 5.05 32.74
N ASN A 539 1.77 5.17 32.46
CA ASN A 539 1.02 4.35 31.49
C ASN A 539 0.76 5.08 30.16
N VAL A 540 1.57 6.10 29.85
CA VAL A 540 1.45 6.92 28.63
C VAL A 540 2.76 6.89 27.87
N GLN A 541 2.71 6.47 26.61
CA GLN A 541 3.79 6.65 25.65
C GLN A 541 3.50 7.90 24.80
N LEU A 542 4.40 8.88 24.81
CA LEU A 542 4.29 10.11 24.00
C LEU A 542 5.20 10.03 22.77
N ASN A 543 4.60 10.08 21.58
CA ASN A 543 5.27 10.16 20.30
C ASN A 543 5.05 11.56 19.70
N LYS A 544 6.07 12.18 19.10
CA LYS A 544 5.99 13.53 18.53
C LYS A 544 6.61 13.55 17.14
N THR A 545 6.06 14.35 16.24
CA THR A 545 6.60 14.55 14.88
C THR A 545 7.82 15.47 14.94
N GLU A 546 8.91 15.12 14.27
CA GLU A 546 10.12 15.96 14.22
C GLU A 546 9.81 17.31 13.53
N PRO A 547 10.18 18.47 14.13
CA PRO A 547 9.90 19.79 13.56
C PRO A 547 10.37 20.00 12.12
N GLU A 548 11.55 19.47 11.75
CA GLU A 548 12.12 19.65 10.41
C GLU A 548 11.26 18.98 9.31
N ILE A 549 10.65 17.82 9.60
CA ILE A 549 9.77 17.13 8.65
C ILE A 549 8.53 17.99 8.37
N SER A 550 7.88 18.47 9.44
CA SER A 550 6.70 19.33 9.31
C SER A 550 7.00 20.67 8.64
N LEU A 551 8.20 21.22 8.86
CA LEU A 551 8.64 22.46 8.23
C LEU A 551 8.74 22.28 6.71
N LEU A 552 9.41 21.22 6.25
CA LEU A 552 9.52 20.92 4.83
C LEU A 552 8.16 20.64 4.18
N GLU A 553 7.31 19.86 4.85
CA GLU A 553 5.95 19.58 4.39
C GLU A 553 5.18 20.88 4.12
N CYS A 554 5.30 21.84 5.03
CA CYS A 554 4.64 23.12 4.93
C CYS A 554 5.18 24.00 3.80
N VAL A 555 6.50 24.04 3.63
CA VAL A 555 7.15 24.76 2.51
C VAL A 555 6.57 24.27 1.18
N ILE A 556 6.55 22.95 0.96
CA ILE A 556 6.08 22.38 -0.31
C ILE A 556 4.56 22.53 -0.45
N SER A 557 3.79 22.23 0.60
CA SER A 557 2.32 22.26 0.55
C SER A 557 1.77 23.65 0.28
N ARG A 558 2.39 24.70 0.86
CA ARG A 558 1.97 26.09 0.68
C ARG A 558 2.56 26.77 -0.56
N GLY A 559 3.62 26.22 -1.14
CA GLY A 559 4.34 26.88 -2.21
C GLY A 559 3.63 26.88 -3.56
N GLY A 560 4.08 27.75 -4.45
CA GLY A 560 3.67 27.83 -5.84
C GLY A 560 4.70 27.25 -6.81
N ARG A 561 4.68 27.74 -8.04
CA ARG A 561 5.54 27.25 -9.14
C ARG A 561 7.03 27.43 -8.86
N GLU A 562 7.37 28.38 -8.01
CA GLU A 562 8.74 28.64 -7.55
C GLU A 562 9.34 27.48 -6.74
N MET A 563 8.52 26.66 -6.07
CA MET A 563 9.01 25.49 -5.33
C MET A 563 9.62 24.42 -6.21
N ALA A 564 9.24 24.35 -7.48
CA ALA A 564 9.80 23.38 -8.40
C ALA A 564 11.33 23.54 -8.52
N GLU A 565 11.86 24.76 -8.46
CA GLU A 565 13.31 24.95 -8.45
C GLU A 565 13.97 24.41 -7.18
N MET A 566 13.37 24.66 -6.01
CA MET A 566 13.86 24.15 -4.73
C MET A 566 13.88 22.61 -4.72
N ILE A 567 12.78 21.98 -5.13
CA ILE A 567 12.64 20.51 -5.21
C ILE A 567 13.70 19.93 -6.16
N GLN A 568 13.91 20.54 -7.33
CA GLN A 568 14.90 20.07 -8.29
C GLN A 568 16.32 20.17 -7.74
N ARG A 569 16.68 21.29 -7.10
CA ARG A 569 18.02 21.49 -6.53
C ARG A 569 18.28 20.56 -5.36
N ALA A 570 17.30 20.35 -4.47
CA ALA A 570 17.41 19.42 -3.34
C ALA A 570 17.60 17.98 -3.84
N TRP A 571 16.80 17.54 -4.81
CA TRP A 571 16.94 16.23 -5.44
C TRP A 571 18.33 16.05 -6.09
N LYS A 572 18.83 17.04 -6.84
CA LYS A 572 20.19 17.00 -7.44
C LYS A 572 21.31 16.88 -6.39
N LYS A 573 21.10 17.41 -5.18
CA LYS A 573 22.04 17.25 -4.05
C LYS A 573 21.87 15.92 -3.31
N GLY A 574 20.89 15.10 -3.67
CA GLY A 574 20.68 13.75 -3.14
C GLY A 574 19.47 13.58 -2.22
N ALA A 575 18.59 14.58 -2.08
CA ALA A 575 17.34 14.43 -1.33
C ALA A 575 16.40 13.43 -2.03
N LYS A 576 15.99 12.39 -1.29
CA LYS A 576 15.03 11.36 -1.71
C LYS A 576 14.51 10.63 -0.49
N PHE A 577 13.30 10.09 -0.59
CA PHE A 577 12.58 9.46 0.53
C PHE A 577 12.48 10.40 1.75
N ASP A 578 12.15 11.68 1.54
CA ASP A 578 12.10 12.69 2.60
C ASP A 578 11.02 12.41 3.67
N ALA A 579 10.07 11.52 3.38
CA ALA A 579 9.07 11.05 4.35
C ALA A 579 9.60 9.99 5.34
N TRP A 580 10.81 9.48 5.15
CA TRP A 580 11.38 8.39 5.95
C TRP A 580 12.42 8.93 6.93
N ASP A 581 12.19 8.73 8.23
CA ASP A 581 13.05 9.26 9.30
C ASP A 581 14.54 8.89 9.14
N ASP A 582 14.84 7.69 8.63
CA ASP A 582 16.20 7.19 8.43
C ASP A 582 16.85 7.68 7.12
N ARG A 583 16.10 8.37 6.26
CA ARG A 583 16.54 8.88 4.96
C ARG A 583 16.45 10.40 4.84
N PHE A 584 15.66 11.05 5.69
CA PHE A 584 15.42 12.47 5.63
C PHE A 584 16.69 13.29 5.90
N GLN A 585 17.01 14.19 4.97
CA GLN A 585 18.23 15.00 4.99
C GLN A 585 17.89 16.51 4.99
N PRO A 586 17.44 17.07 6.12
CA PRO A 586 16.96 18.46 6.19
C PRO A 586 18.04 19.49 5.82
N HIS A 587 19.32 19.19 6.08
CA HIS A 587 20.43 20.09 5.77
C HIS A 587 20.52 20.46 4.28
N LEU A 588 20.18 19.53 3.37
CA LEU A 588 20.16 19.79 1.92
C LEU A 588 19.11 20.84 1.56
N TRP A 589 17.95 20.78 2.19
CA TRP A 589 16.85 21.73 1.95
C TRP A 589 17.18 23.13 2.49
N HIS A 590 17.80 23.23 3.67
CA HIS A 590 18.28 24.52 4.21
C HIS A 590 19.38 25.14 3.35
N GLU A 591 20.32 24.33 2.85
CA GLU A 591 21.36 24.77 1.92
C GLU A 591 20.75 25.33 0.63
N VAL A 592 19.83 24.59 0.01
CA VAL A 592 19.14 25.05 -1.21
C VAL A 592 18.34 26.32 -0.97
N ALA A 593 17.62 26.43 0.16
CA ALA A 593 16.89 27.65 0.50
C ALA A 593 17.85 28.85 0.58
N THR A 594 19.01 28.67 1.21
CA THR A 594 20.04 29.71 1.32
C THR A 594 20.59 30.12 -0.05
N GLU A 595 20.87 29.14 -0.93
CA GLU A 595 21.30 29.39 -2.32
C GLU A 595 20.24 30.13 -3.15
N MET A 596 18.96 29.97 -2.81
CA MET A 596 17.84 30.70 -3.42
C MET A 596 17.59 32.07 -2.76
N GLY A 597 18.42 32.48 -1.79
CA GLY A 597 18.31 33.77 -1.11
C GLY A 597 17.16 33.86 -0.10
N THR A 598 16.70 32.72 0.44
CA THR A 598 15.61 32.63 1.41
C THR A 598 15.92 31.62 2.53
N THR A 599 14.96 31.33 3.39
CA THR A 599 15.02 30.23 4.35
C THR A 599 13.72 29.42 4.33
N LEU A 600 13.76 28.16 4.78
CA LEU A 600 12.55 27.36 4.89
C LEU A 600 11.51 28.00 5.84
N GLU A 601 11.98 28.62 6.94
CA GLU A 601 11.10 29.33 7.88
C GLU A 601 10.48 30.59 7.26
N THR A 602 11.21 31.33 6.42
CA THR A 602 10.62 32.47 5.69
C THR A 602 9.47 32.03 4.78
N ILE A 603 9.54 30.84 4.18
CA ILE A 603 8.46 30.35 3.31
C ILE A 603 7.29 29.79 4.12
N ALA A 604 7.57 28.94 5.11
CA ALA A 604 6.56 28.22 5.88
C ALA A 604 5.86 29.10 6.93
N CYS A 605 6.61 29.96 7.61
CA CYS A 605 6.17 30.67 8.81
C CYS A 605 5.59 32.07 8.53
N THR A 606 5.52 32.48 7.26
CA THR A 606 4.91 33.76 6.89
C THR A 606 3.41 33.63 6.70
N ASP A 607 2.66 34.42 7.47
CA ASP A 607 1.23 34.65 7.28
C ASP A 607 0.96 35.29 5.91
N ARG A 608 -0.14 34.89 5.29
CA ARG A 608 -0.70 35.52 4.08
C ARG A 608 -1.90 36.36 4.48
N GLU A 609 -2.18 37.41 3.72
CA GLU A 609 -3.36 38.23 3.94
C GLU A 609 -4.64 37.36 3.84
N PRO A 610 -5.54 37.35 4.84
CA PRO A 610 -6.78 36.58 4.77
C PRO A 610 -7.62 36.96 3.56
N GLY A 611 -8.05 35.97 2.79
CA GLY A 611 -8.81 36.17 1.55
C GLY A 611 -7.96 36.47 0.31
N SER A 612 -6.63 36.64 0.45
CA SER A 612 -5.72 36.80 -0.69
C SER A 612 -5.70 35.57 -1.60
N ASP A 613 -5.35 35.80 -2.87
CA ASP A 613 -5.17 34.74 -3.84
C ASP A 613 -4.03 33.78 -3.46
N GLN A 614 -4.22 32.49 -3.73
CA GLN A 614 -3.29 31.41 -3.38
C GLN A 614 -2.76 30.70 -4.64
N PRO A 615 -1.57 30.08 -4.60
CA PRO A 615 -0.99 29.42 -5.78
C PRO A 615 -1.87 28.34 -6.41
N TRP A 616 -2.65 27.64 -5.59
CA TRP A 616 -3.60 26.61 -6.03
C TRP A 616 -4.94 27.16 -6.53
N ASN A 617 -5.14 28.48 -6.62
CA ASN A 617 -6.42 29.05 -7.07
C ASN A 617 -6.79 28.68 -8.52
N VAL A 618 -5.83 28.20 -9.31
CA VAL A 618 -6.11 27.59 -10.63
C VAL A 618 -7.02 26.37 -10.54
N VAL A 619 -7.11 25.71 -9.38
CA VAL A 619 -8.04 24.61 -9.12
C VAL A 619 -9.30 25.13 -8.40
N HIS A 620 -10.47 24.63 -8.81
CA HIS A 620 -11.75 24.83 -8.15
C HIS A 620 -12.25 23.52 -7.54
N ILE A 621 -12.20 23.39 -6.20
CA ILE A 621 -12.63 22.15 -5.51
C ILE A 621 -14.15 22.06 -5.27
N GLY A 622 -14.91 23.07 -5.74
CA GLY A 622 -16.34 23.26 -5.52
C GLY A 622 -16.65 24.26 -4.41
N LEU A 623 -15.67 24.63 -3.59
CA LEU A 623 -15.84 25.51 -2.45
C LEU A 623 -15.52 26.97 -2.81
N ASN A 624 -16.36 27.90 -2.33
CA ASN A 624 -16.16 29.32 -2.55
C ASN A 624 -15.18 29.95 -1.54
N ASN A 625 -14.29 30.83 -2.01
CA ASN A 625 -13.25 31.46 -1.17
C ASN A 625 -13.84 32.30 -0.02
N TRP A 626 -14.98 32.97 -0.23
CA TRP A 626 -15.62 33.75 0.83
C TRP A 626 -16.04 32.87 2.02
N TRP A 627 -16.35 31.59 1.78
CA TRP A 627 -16.76 30.66 2.83
C TRP A 627 -15.56 30.28 3.71
N LEU A 628 -14.40 30.05 3.10
CA LEU A 628 -13.14 29.81 3.83
C LEU A 628 -12.78 31.00 4.72
N LEU A 629 -12.95 32.23 4.21
CA LEU A 629 -12.71 33.45 4.99
C LEU A 629 -13.65 33.57 6.19
N LYS A 630 -14.95 33.29 6.01
CA LYS A 630 -15.90 33.28 7.13
C LYS A 630 -15.58 32.22 8.18
N GLU A 631 -15.12 31.04 7.77
CA GLU A 631 -14.67 30.03 8.73
C GLU A 631 -13.40 30.44 9.47
N TRP A 632 -12.48 31.15 8.80
CA TRP A 632 -11.31 31.75 9.46
C TRP A 632 -11.72 32.78 10.51
N GLU A 633 -12.67 33.68 10.20
CA GLU A 633 -13.22 34.65 11.15
C GLU A 633 -13.89 33.97 12.36
N LYS A 634 -14.66 32.90 12.11
CA LYS A 634 -15.26 32.11 13.19
C LYS A 634 -14.22 31.41 14.06
N ALA A 635 -13.12 30.93 13.49
CA ALA A 635 -12.04 30.33 14.26
C ALA A 635 -11.44 31.33 15.26
N LEU A 636 -11.15 32.55 14.81
CA LEU A 636 -10.66 33.64 15.66
C LEU A 636 -11.68 34.05 16.72
N ALA A 637 -12.98 33.96 16.41
CA ALA A 637 -14.06 34.22 17.35
C ALA A 637 -14.42 33.01 18.25
N VAL A 638 -13.70 31.88 18.15
CA VAL A 638 -13.98 30.62 18.87
C VAL A 638 -15.43 30.16 18.69
N LYS A 639 -15.93 30.25 17.45
CA LYS A 639 -17.29 29.82 17.08
C LYS A 639 -17.25 28.54 16.27
N GLU A 640 -18.13 27.61 16.58
CA GLU A 640 -18.29 26.36 15.83
C GLU A 640 -19.26 26.53 14.65
N THR A 641 -19.17 25.60 13.70
CA THR A 641 -20.03 25.49 12.53
C THR A 641 -20.58 24.07 12.48
N ALA A 642 -21.91 23.96 12.49
CA ALA A 642 -22.61 22.67 12.43
C ALA A 642 -22.41 21.94 11.09
N ASN A 643 -22.59 20.63 11.10
CA ASN A 643 -22.50 19.79 9.90
C ASN A 643 -23.59 20.14 8.89
N CYS A 644 -23.28 20.12 7.59
CA CYS A 644 -24.28 20.45 6.58
C CYS A 644 -25.28 19.32 6.29
N THR A 645 -24.96 18.07 6.63
CA THR A 645 -25.85 16.92 6.38
C THR A 645 -26.96 16.76 7.42
N GLU A 646 -26.89 17.49 8.53
CA GLU A 646 -27.89 17.48 9.62
C GLU A 646 -28.95 18.58 9.42
N ASN A 647 -29.44 18.75 8.18
CA ASN A 647 -30.46 19.73 7.76
C ASN A 647 -30.07 21.22 7.84
N THR A 648 -28.78 21.55 7.85
CA THR A 648 -28.30 22.95 7.93
C THR A 648 -27.39 23.30 6.74
N CYS A 649 -27.91 23.93 5.68
CA CYS A 649 -27.06 24.36 4.56
C CYS A 649 -26.34 25.68 4.87
N HIS A 650 -25.01 25.72 4.69
CA HIS A 650 -24.18 26.93 4.87
C HIS A 650 -23.83 27.64 3.56
N ALA A 651 -24.42 27.21 2.44
CA ALA A 651 -24.19 27.75 1.10
C ALA A 651 -22.70 27.83 0.69
N CYS A 652 -21.91 26.81 1.02
CA CYS A 652 -20.45 26.83 0.81
C CYS A 652 -20.02 26.77 -0.68
N GLY A 653 -20.93 26.41 -1.58
CA GLY A 653 -20.70 26.30 -3.02
C GLY A 653 -20.63 24.87 -3.55
N VAL A 654 -20.23 23.89 -2.75
CA VAL A 654 -19.89 22.54 -3.27
C VAL A 654 -21.00 21.92 -4.13
N CYS A 655 -22.23 21.88 -3.62
CA CYS A 655 -23.36 21.27 -4.33
C CYS A 655 -23.77 22.04 -5.59
N THR A 656 -23.62 23.36 -5.59
CA THR A 656 -24.02 24.23 -6.72
C THR A 656 -22.95 24.31 -7.79
N GLU A 657 -21.69 24.47 -7.40
CA GLU A 657 -20.54 24.63 -8.31
C GLU A 657 -20.15 23.31 -8.99
N LEU A 658 -20.39 22.17 -8.33
CA LEU A 658 -20.09 20.83 -8.89
C LEU A 658 -21.34 20.10 -9.41
N ASP A 659 -22.50 20.76 -9.46
CA ASP A 659 -23.79 20.17 -9.85
C ASP A 659 -24.05 18.80 -9.20
N THR A 660 -24.03 18.77 -7.87
CA THR A 660 -24.02 17.52 -7.11
C THR A 660 -24.77 17.66 -5.78
N VAL A 661 -24.99 16.52 -5.10
CA VAL A 661 -25.64 16.46 -3.79
C VAL A 661 -24.93 15.48 -2.88
N HIS A 662 -25.15 15.62 -1.57
CA HIS A 662 -24.77 14.58 -0.62
C HIS A 662 -25.63 13.34 -0.85
N VAL A 663 -24.99 12.18 -0.91
CA VAL A 663 -25.64 10.87 -1.00
C VAL A 663 -25.32 10.10 0.28
N LEU A 664 -26.29 10.02 1.19
CA LEU A 664 -26.14 9.31 2.46
C LEU A 664 -26.83 7.95 2.38
N ALA A 665 -26.27 6.96 3.07
CA ALA A 665 -26.87 5.65 3.17
C ALA A 665 -28.04 5.70 4.15
N ALA A 666 -29.26 5.82 3.65
CA ALA A 666 -30.45 5.75 4.49
C ALA A 666 -30.49 4.37 5.19
N PRO A 667 -30.47 4.31 6.54
CA PRO A 667 -30.64 3.06 7.24
C PRO A 667 -32.04 2.51 6.95
N SER A 668 -32.21 1.19 7.02
CA SER A 668 -33.52 0.59 6.74
C SER A 668 -34.63 1.19 7.62
N LYS A 669 -35.88 1.28 7.11
CA LYS A 669 -37.03 1.85 7.87
C LYS A 669 -37.24 1.18 9.24
N GLU A 670 -36.84 -0.08 9.39
CA GLU A 670 -36.90 -0.84 10.64
C GLU A 670 -35.81 -0.41 11.64
N VAL A 671 -34.60 -0.11 11.15
CA VAL A 671 -33.50 0.45 11.95
C VAL A 671 -33.79 1.90 12.32
N MET A 672 -34.34 2.72 11.42
CA MET A 672 -34.74 4.10 11.72
C MET A 672 -35.72 4.21 12.89
N LYS A 673 -36.70 3.29 12.99
CA LYS A 673 -37.68 3.27 14.10
C LYS A 673 -37.06 2.90 15.46
N LYS A 674 -35.86 2.31 15.47
CA LYS A 674 -35.22 1.72 16.65
C LYS A 674 -33.82 2.26 16.94
N ASN A 675 -33.31 3.17 16.11
CA ASN A 675 -32.00 3.77 16.27
C ASN A 675 -32.08 4.90 17.32
N PRO A 676 -31.31 4.84 18.42
CA PRO A 676 -31.30 5.90 19.43
C PRO A 676 -30.89 7.28 18.88
N PHE A 677 -30.09 7.34 17.80
CA PHE A 677 -29.76 8.61 17.12
C PHE A 677 -30.93 9.20 16.31
N VAL A 678 -31.92 8.39 15.91
CA VAL A 678 -33.16 8.89 15.26
C VAL A 678 -34.17 9.39 16.30
N LYS A 679 -34.06 8.93 17.56
CA LYS A 679 -34.83 9.51 18.68
C LYS A 679 -34.35 10.91 19.05
N GLU A 680 -33.06 11.22 18.97
CA GLU A 680 -32.54 12.58 19.20
C GLU A 680 -32.96 13.58 18.10
N LEU A 681 -33.14 13.12 16.85
CA LEU A 681 -33.70 13.93 15.76
C LEU A 681 -35.22 14.16 15.89
N ASN A 682 -35.91 13.45 16.80
CA ASN A 682 -37.32 13.62 17.11
C ASN A 682 -37.53 13.78 18.63
N ALA A 683 -36.88 14.78 19.24
CA ALA A 683 -37.13 15.12 20.62
C ALA A 683 -38.50 15.83 20.77
N ASN A 684 -39.55 15.05 21.07
CA ASN A 684 -40.68 15.41 21.94
C ASN A 684 -41.68 14.24 22.02
N VAL A 685 -41.32 13.13 22.67
CA VAL A 685 -42.28 12.26 23.40
C VAL A 685 -41.50 11.55 24.51
N GLU A 686 -41.93 11.74 25.76
CA GLU A 686 -41.55 10.94 26.92
C GLU A 686 -42.04 9.50 26.71
N ASP A 687 -41.14 8.52 26.62
CA ASP A 687 -41.54 7.12 26.76
C ASP A 687 -40.38 6.29 27.35
N GLU A 688 -40.64 5.65 28.49
CA GLU A 688 -39.69 4.92 29.34
C GLU A 688 -39.39 3.49 28.84
N ASP A 689 -39.89 3.05 27.68
CA ASP A 689 -39.70 1.67 27.20
C ASP A 689 -38.71 1.54 26.01
N SER A 690 -37.46 1.97 26.19
CA SER A 690 -36.36 1.57 25.28
C SER A 690 -35.38 0.61 25.93
N HIS A 691 -35.73 -0.67 25.90
CA HIS A 691 -34.78 -1.75 26.14
C HIS A 691 -34.33 -2.35 24.78
N PRO A 692 -33.04 -2.29 24.39
CA PRO A 692 -32.55 -2.93 23.18
C PRO A 692 -32.22 -4.40 23.46
N SER A 693 -33.24 -5.24 23.64
CA SER A 693 -33.10 -6.70 23.59
C SER A 693 -33.83 -7.33 22.41
N LEU A 694 -34.41 -6.53 21.53
CA LEU A 694 -35.09 -7.03 20.34
C LEU A 694 -34.07 -7.23 19.20
N PHE A 695 -33.71 -8.50 19.01
CA PHE A 695 -32.92 -9.13 17.94
C PHE A 695 -31.48 -9.54 18.26
N VAL A 696 -31.12 -9.87 19.51
CA VAL A 696 -29.92 -10.68 19.77
C VAL A 696 -30.17 -12.12 19.28
N GLN A 697 -30.15 -12.34 17.96
CA GLN A 697 -29.63 -13.61 17.46
C GLN A 697 -28.13 -13.51 17.65
N GLN A 698 -27.61 -14.35 18.55
CA GLN A 698 -26.17 -14.52 18.68
C GLN A 698 -25.59 -14.79 17.29
N PRO A 699 -24.40 -14.24 16.96
CA PRO A 699 -23.70 -14.65 15.75
C PRO A 699 -23.72 -16.18 15.69
N GLY A 700 -24.01 -16.74 14.51
CA GLY A 700 -24.08 -18.20 14.35
C GLY A 700 -22.82 -18.85 14.92
N GLU A 701 -22.97 -20.01 15.56
CA GLU A 701 -21.84 -20.70 16.19
C GLU A 701 -20.66 -20.77 15.22
N ALA A 702 -19.50 -20.29 15.68
CA ALA A 702 -18.28 -20.39 14.88
C ALA A 702 -18.08 -21.88 14.55
N PRO A 703 -17.80 -22.24 13.28
CA PRO A 703 -17.65 -23.63 12.90
C PRO A 703 -16.56 -24.30 13.74
N SER A 704 -16.75 -25.61 13.93
CA SER A 704 -15.85 -26.46 14.71
C SER A 704 -14.39 -26.16 14.37
N THR A 705 -13.57 -25.95 15.41
CA THR A 705 -12.11 -25.79 15.27
C THR A 705 -11.38 -27.12 15.14
N ASP A 706 -12.12 -28.21 15.34
CA ASP A 706 -11.53 -29.54 15.40
C ASP A 706 -11.13 -30.00 14.02
N THR A 707 -9.98 -30.66 13.99
CA THR A 707 -9.46 -31.28 12.79
C THR A 707 -10.36 -32.48 12.47
N VAL A 708 -11.05 -32.40 11.34
CA VAL A 708 -11.85 -33.51 10.78
C VAL A 708 -10.98 -34.32 9.82
N THR A 709 -10.31 -33.63 8.90
CA THR A 709 -9.40 -34.24 7.93
C THR A 709 -8.02 -33.64 8.10
N ARG A 710 -6.98 -34.47 8.10
CA ARG A 710 -5.59 -34.04 8.02
C ARG A 710 -4.99 -34.53 6.71
N LEU A 711 -4.46 -33.59 5.94
CA LEU A 711 -3.83 -33.90 4.67
C LEU A 711 -2.35 -33.53 4.73
N ARG A 712 -1.51 -34.45 4.27
CA ARG A 712 -0.11 -34.18 3.97
C ARG A 712 0.06 -34.15 2.46
N PHE A 713 0.76 -33.16 1.94
CA PHE A 713 0.89 -32.99 0.50
C PHE A 713 2.29 -32.57 0.08
N LEU A 714 2.65 -33.03 -1.11
CA LEU A 714 3.86 -32.67 -1.83
C LEU A 714 3.58 -31.49 -2.74
N PHE A 715 4.47 -30.50 -2.78
CA PHE A 715 4.32 -29.36 -3.66
C PHE A 715 5.64 -28.85 -4.25
N THR A 716 5.54 -28.13 -5.36
CA THR A 716 6.65 -27.43 -6.00
C THR A 716 6.69 -25.95 -5.61
N LYS A 717 7.86 -25.33 -5.68
CA LYS A 717 8.06 -23.88 -5.65
C LYS A 717 9.15 -23.54 -6.66
N ARG A 718 8.77 -23.01 -7.82
CA ARG A 718 9.67 -22.77 -8.97
C ARG A 718 9.68 -21.30 -9.40
N GLY A 719 10.57 -20.96 -10.33
CA GLY A 719 10.55 -19.67 -11.02
C GLY A 719 10.65 -18.47 -10.08
N ASP A 720 9.85 -17.43 -10.34
CA ASP A 720 9.89 -16.16 -9.62
C ASP A 720 9.57 -16.29 -8.12
N LEU A 721 8.82 -17.32 -7.73
CA LEU A 721 8.54 -17.54 -6.30
C LEU A 721 9.76 -18.01 -5.52
N ARG A 722 10.92 -18.30 -6.15
CA ARG A 722 12.20 -18.44 -5.45
C ARG A 722 12.56 -17.19 -4.61
N PHE A 723 12.07 -16.02 -4.99
CA PHE A 723 12.29 -14.74 -4.30
C PHE A 723 11.29 -14.44 -3.17
N VAL A 724 10.33 -15.33 -2.93
CA VAL A 724 9.33 -15.20 -1.87
C VAL A 724 9.74 -16.04 -0.66
N GLY A 725 9.66 -15.42 0.53
CA GLY A 725 10.08 -16.01 1.78
C GLY A 725 9.15 -17.12 2.27
N HIS A 726 9.64 -17.92 3.22
CA HIS A 726 8.87 -19.04 3.77
C HIS A 726 7.53 -18.63 4.39
N LEU A 727 7.51 -17.56 5.20
CA LEU A 727 6.29 -17.10 5.86
C LEU A 727 5.26 -16.59 4.85
N ASP A 728 5.73 -15.91 3.80
CA ASP A 728 4.90 -15.43 2.70
C ASP A 728 4.26 -16.60 1.92
N VAL A 729 5.01 -17.69 1.71
CA VAL A 729 4.47 -18.94 1.12
C VAL A 729 3.39 -19.57 2.02
N GLN A 730 3.55 -19.57 3.35
CA GLN A 730 2.51 -20.07 4.25
C GLN A 730 1.22 -19.23 4.13
N SER A 731 1.35 -17.90 4.15
CA SER A 731 0.22 -16.98 3.94
C SER A 731 -0.46 -17.21 2.59
N LEU A 732 0.33 -17.45 1.53
CA LEU A 732 -0.17 -17.76 0.19
C LEU A 732 -1.02 -19.03 0.18
N PHE A 733 -0.57 -20.13 0.80
CA PHE A 733 -1.34 -21.38 0.91
C PHE A 733 -2.64 -21.18 1.69
N VAL A 734 -2.62 -20.42 2.79
CA VAL A 734 -3.83 -20.09 3.56
C VAL A 734 -4.83 -19.31 2.69
N ARG A 735 -4.36 -18.31 1.96
CA ARG A 735 -5.21 -17.52 1.04
C ARG A 735 -5.79 -18.39 -0.07
N ALA A 736 -4.97 -19.25 -0.69
CA ALA A 736 -5.41 -20.17 -1.72
C ALA A 736 -6.48 -21.14 -1.21
N ALA A 737 -6.30 -21.70 -0.01
CA ALA A 737 -7.29 -22.58 0.61
C ALA A 737 -8.62 -21.85 0.90
N ARG A 738 -8.56 -20.59 1.34
CA ARG A 738 -9.75 -19.76 1.55
C ARG A 738 -10.48 -19.44 0.23
N ARG A 739 -9.76 -19.07 -0.83
CA ARG A 739 -10.34 -18.88 -2.17
C ARG A 739 -10.94 -20.18 -2.73
N ALA A 740 -10.30 -21.30 -2.43
CA ALA A 740 -10.80 -22.62 -2.76
C ALA A 740 -12.07 -22.98 -1.98
N SER A 741 -12.51 -22.16 -1.01
CA SER A 741 -13.63 -22.39 -0.10
C SER A 741 -13.43 -23.61 0.81
N LEU A 742 -12.18 -23.91 1.20
CA LEU A 742 -11.86 -24.98 2.14
C LEU A 742 -12.10 -24.52 3.58
N LYS A 743 -12.75 -25.37 4.39
CA LYS A 743 -12.98 -25.12 5.82
C LYS A 743 -11.71 -25.46 6.60
N LEU A 744 -10.88 -24.46 6.87
CA LEU A 744 -9.64 -24.62 7.63
C LEU A 744 -9.93 -24.94 9.11
N ALA A 745 -9.13 -25.84 9.70
CA ALA A 745 -9.09 -26.01 11.15
C ALA A 745 -8.13 -24.99 11.78
N TYR A 746 -8.39 -24.58 13.02
CA TYR A 746 -7.68 -23.50 13.69
C TYR A 746 -7.12 -23.91 15.05
N SER A 747 -6.02 -23.29 15.47
CA SER A 747 -5.45 -23.46 16.81
C SER A 747 -6.38 -22.91 17.90
N LYS A 748 -6.22 -23.41 19.14
CA LYS A 748 -6.94 -22.92 20.33
C LYS A 748 -6.19 -21.72 20.93
N GLY A 749 -6.92 -20.69 21.36
CA GLY A 749 -6.33 -19.52 22.04
C GLY A 749 -6.95 -18.18 21.63
N PHE A 750 -6.40 -17.08 22.15
CA PHE A 750 -6.88 -15.71 21.90
C PHE A 750 -6.69 -15.20 20.48
N ASN A 751 -5.80 -15.84 19.71
CA ASN A 751 -5.59 -15.55 18.30
C ASN A 751 -5.45 -16.87 17.51
N PRO A 752 -6.59 -17.50 17.17
CA PRO A 752 -6.59 -18.77 16.45
C PRO A 752 -5.91 -18.60 15.09
N GLN A 753 -4.99 -19.49 14.76
CA GLN A 753 -4.27 -19.50 13.48
C GLN A 753 -4.65 -20.76 12.70
N PRO A 754 -4.79 -20.70 11.37
CA PRO A 754 -4.95 -21.89 10.55
C PRO A 754 -3.86 -22.91 10.86
N LYS A 755 -4.25 -24.17 11.01
CA LYS A 755 -3.31 -25.28 11.23
C LYS A 755 -2.71 -25.71 9.90
N LEU A 756 -1.71 -24.95 9.45
CA LEU A 756 -0.85 -25.26 8.32
C LEU A 756 0.59 -25.35 8.83
N SER A 757 1.33 -26.37 8.41
CA SER A 757 2.76 -26.49 8.69
C SER A 757 3.53 -26.95 7.47
N LEU A 758 4.68 -26.32 7.23
CA LEU A 758 5.63 -26.73 6.20
C LEU A 758 6.77 -27.49 6.88
N ALA A 759 7.20 -28.61 6.29
CA ALA A 759 8.17 -29.51 6.91
C ALA A 759 9.50 -28.82 7.24
N SER A 760 10.02 -28.06 6.29
CA SER A 760 11.29 -27.35 6.39
C SER A 760 11.22 -26.00 5.68
N PRO A 761 11.75 -24.92 6.27
CA PRO A 761 11.82 -23.64 5.57
C PRO A 761 12.76 -23.75 4.36
N LEU A 762 12.23 -23.49 3.18
CA LEU A 762 13.04 -23.34 1.98
C LEU A 762 13.71 -21.95 2.00
N PRO A 763 15.05 -21.86 1.87
CA PRO A 763 15.74 -20.58 1.83
C PRO A 763 15.27 -19.68 0.67
N LEU A 764 15.48 -18.37 0.80
CA LEU A 764 15.34 -17.45 -0.34
C LEU A 764 16.30 -17.85 -1.46
N TYR A 765 15.90 -17.60 -2.71
CA TYR A 765 16.59 -17.96 -3.95
C TYR A 765 16.56 -19.45 -4.31
N PHE A 766 15.99 -20.31 -3.46
CA PHE A 766 15.87 -21.73 -3.74
C PHE A 766 14.53 -22.06 -4.40
N GLU A 767 14.61 -22.99 -5.35
CA GLU A 767 13.47 -23.73 -5.87
C GLU A 767 13.28 -25.03 -5.07
N GLY A 768 12.07 -25.58 -5.12
CA GLY A 768 11.70 -26.83 -4.48
C GLY A 768 10.85 -27.68 -5.41
N GLU A 769 11.15 -28.96 -5.50
CA GLU A 769 10.43 -29.95 -6.33
C GLU A 769 9.62 -30.94 -5.49
N GLY A 770 10.07 -31.19 -4.25
CA GLY A 770 9.46 -32.16 -3.35
C GLY A 770 9.29 -31.59 -1.95
N GLU A 771 8.68 -30.42 -1.85
CA GLU A 771 8.38 -29.77 -0.58
C GLU A 771 7.17 -30.41 0.07
N VAL A 772 7.19 -30.57 1.39
CA VAL A 772 6.11 -31.28 2.12
C VAL A 772 5.43 -30.34 3.10
N ALA A 773 4.10 -30.39 3.12
CA ALA A 773 3.25 -29.62 3.99
C ALA A 773 2.15 -30.48 4.61
N GLU A 774 1.66 -30.05 5.76
CA GLU A 774 0.47 -30.59 6.42
C GLU A 774 -0.55 -29.48 6.64
N ILE A 775 -1.82 -29.77 6.33
CA ILE A 775 -2.95 -28.89 6.59
C ILE A 775 -4.07 -29.67 7.27
N ASP A 776 -4.66 -29.04 8.29
CA ASP A 776 -5.86 -29.55 8.95
C ASP A 776 -7.11 -28.81 8.46
N LEU A 777 -8.14 -29.58 8.15
CA LEU A 777 -9.44 -29.10 7.68
C LEU A 777 -10.54 -29.52 8.66
N ALA A 778 -11.54 -28.66 8.80
CA ALA A 778 -12.76 -28.86 9.57
C ALA A 778 -13.90 -29.46 8.72
N GLU A 779 -13.56 -30.05 7.57
CA GLU A 779 -14.50 -30.76 6.68
C GLU A 779 -13.89 -32.06 6.16
N VAL A 780 -14.75 -32.96 5.70
CA VAL A 780 -14.35 -34.18 4.98
C VAL A 780 -14.13 -33.83 3.52
N ILE A 781 -12.95 -34.15 2.99
CA ILE A 781 -12.59 -33.92 1.59
C ILE A 781 -11.63 -35.01 1.12
N SER A 782 -11.76 -35.47 -0.13
CA SER A 782 -10.80 -36.42 -0.69
C SER A 782 -9.48 -35.73 -1.07
N ALA A 783 -8.39 -36.50 -1.07
CA ALA A 783 -7.08 -36.03 -1.51
C ALA A 783 -7.11 -35.41 -2.92
N GLU A 784 -7.86 -36.01 -3.85
CA GLU A 784 -8.03 -35.54 -5.22
C GLU A 784 -8.80 -34.20 -5.30
N ASP A 785 -9.91 -34.06 -4.56
CA ASP A 785 -10.68 -32.80 -4.57
C ASP A 785 -9.87 -31.65 -3.96
N PHE A 786 -9.15 -31.92 -2.86
CA PHE A 786 -8.23 -30.95 -2.27
C PHE A 786 -7.16 -30.50 -3.28
N GLN A 787 -6.50 -31.45 -3.94
CA GLN A 787 -5.45 -31.16 -4.92
C GLN A 787 -5.99 -30.28 -6.06
N ASN A 788 -7.13 -30.67 -6.64
CA ASN A 788 -7.74 -29.96 -7.76
C ASN A 788 -8.17 -28.54 -7.37
N ARG A 789 -8.79 -28.37 -6.19
CA ARG A 789 -9.24 -27.06 -5.71
C ARG A 789 -8.07 -26.14 -5.37
N MET A 790 -7.03 -26.66 -4.72
CA MET A 790 -5.82 -25.89 -4.40
C MET A 790 -5.09 -25.44 -5.65
N ASN A 791 -4.82 -26.34 -6.61
CA ASN A 791 -4.07 -25.99 -7.83
C ASN A 791 -4.77 -24.96 -8.71
N ARG A 792 -6.10 -24.85 -8.65
CA ARG A 792 -6.85 -23.76 -9.32
C ARG A 792 -6.67 -22.38 -8.67
N GLN A 793 -6.28 -22.36 -7.40
CA GLN A 793 -6.17 -21.16 -6.57
C GLN A 793 -4.73 -20.81 -6.22
N LEU A 794 -3.75 -21.62 -6.65
CA LEU A 794 -2.33 -21.37 -6.49
C LEU A 794 -1.76 -20.72 -7.76
N PRO A 795 -0.70 -19.91 -7.64
CA PRO A 795 0.04 -19.43 -8.81
C PRO A 795 0.72 -20.59 -9.52
N PRO A 796 0.98 -20.50 -10.85
CA PRO A 796 1.53 -21.60 -11.64
C PRO A 796 2.89 -22.11 -11.15
N GLU A 797 3.65 -21.27 -10.44
CA GLU A 797 4.93 -21.60 -9.83
C GLU A 797 4.83 -22.54 -8.60
N ILE A 798 3.63 -22.70 -8.03
CA ILE A 798 3.35 -23.65 -6.93
C ILE A 798 2.28 -24.63 -7.37
N GLN A 799 2.64 -25.92 -7.41
CA GLN A 799 1.72 -27.00 -7.72
C GLN A 799 1.73 -28.04 -6.60
N VAL A 800 0.56 -28.42 -6.11
CA VAL A 800 0.34 -29.60 -5.28
C VAL A 800 0.39 -30.82 -6.19
N LEU A 801 1.38 -31.69 -5.98
CA LEU A 801 1.66 -32.83 -6.84
C LEU A 801 0.98 -34.11 -6.35
N GLU A 802 1.05 -34.35 -5.04
CA GLU A 802 0.52 -35.56 -4.41
C GLU A 802 -0.05 -35.21 -3.04
N VAL A 803 -1.12 -35.90 -2.63
CA VAL A 803 -1.82 -35.66 -1.37
C VAL A 803 -2.14 -37.00 -0.72
N VAL A 804 -1.85 -37.10 0.58
CA VAL A 804 -2.09 -38.27 1.42
C VAL A 804 -2.95 -37.85 2.60
N GLU A 805 -4.01 -38.62 2.86
CA GLU A 805 -4.83 -38.47 4.05
C GLU A 805 -4.17 -39.17 5.24
N LEU A 806 -4.14 -38.49 6.39
CA LEU A 806 -3.64 -39.02 7.65
C LEU A 806 -4.82 -39.33 8.56
N PHE A 807 -5.09 -40.62 8.75
CA PHE A 807 -6.22 -41.11 9.57
C PHE A 807 -6.00 -40.94 11.07
N GLU A 808 -4.74 -40.83 11.51
CA GLU A 808 -4.36 -40.60 12.90
C GLU A 808 -3.49 -39.35 13.03
N LYS A 809 -3.49 -38.75 14.22
CA LYS A 809 -2.58 -37.65 14.52
C LYS A 809 -1.14 -38.19 14.50
N PRO A 810 -0.22 -37.63 13.70
CA PRO A 810 1.18 -38.02 13.68
C PRO A 810 1.79 -38.03 15.07
N SER A 811 2.65 -39.01 15.31
CA SER A 811 3.35 -39.21 16.57
C SER A 811 4.29 -38.03 16.88
N GLN A 812 4.81 -37.38 15.84
CA GLN A 812 5.76 -36.26 15.89
C GLN A 812 5.44 -35.22 14.81
N SER A 813 5.97 -34.01 14.92
CA SER A 813 5.81 -32.98 13.87
C SER A 813 6.73 -33.26 12.68
N LEU A 814 6.35 -32.77 11.48
CA LEU A 814 7.18 -32.89 10.27
C LEU A 814 8.64 -32.47 10.47
N SER A 815 8.87 -31.33 11.13
CA SER A 815 10.23 -30.85 11.37
C SER A 815 11.01 -31.69 12.38
N ALA A 816 10.33 -32.47 13.25
CA ALA A 816 10.98 -33.35 14.21
C ALA A 816 11.43 -34.68 13.59
N VAL A 817 10.69 -35.19 12.61
CA VAL A 817 11.01 -36.46 11.91
C VAL A 817 11.97 -36.27 10.73
N LEU A 818 12.12 -35.04 10.25
CA LEU A 818 13.02 -34.69 9.16
C LEU A 818 14.47 -35.04 9.51
N ASP A 819 15.17 -35.74 8.61
CA ASP A 819 16.57 -36.15 8.81
C ASP A 819 17.47 -35.66 7.68
N THR A 820 17.17 -36.00 6.41
CA THR A 820 17.99 -35.62 5.25
C THR A 820 17.16 -34.97 4.14
N ALA A 821 17.85 -34.20 3.28
CA ALA A 821 17.29 -33.58 2.10
C ALA A 821 18.26 -33.73 0.93
N THR A 822 17.71 -33.97 -0.26
CA THR A 822 18.49 -34.02 -1.51
C THR A 822 18.38 -32.69 -2.24
N TYR A 823 19.51 -32.17 -2.69
CA TYR A 823 19.63 -30.92 -3.40
C TYR A 823 20.30 -31.13 -4.75
N ARG A 824 19.90 -30.29 -5.71
CA ARG A 824 20.58 -30.07 -6.96
C ARG A 824 21.09 -28.63 -6.98
N ALA A 825 22.39 -28.44 -7.17
CA ALA A 825 22.97 -27.14 -7.46
C ALA A 825 23.45 -27.13 -8.92
N VAL A 826 22.85 -26.28 -9.75
CA VAL A 826 23.24 -26.11 -11.15
C VAL A 826 24.23 -24.95 -11.26
N LEU A 827 25.38 -25.22 -11.85
CA LEU A 827 26.43 -24.24 -12.09
C LEU A 827 26.10 -23.41 -13.34
N PHE A 828 26.29 -22.09 -13.28
CA PHE A 828 26.18 -21.22 -14.46
C PHE A 828 27.23 -20.10 -14.44
N ASN A 829 27.77 -19.77 -15.62
CA ASN A 829 28.85 -18.79 -15.79
C ASN A 829 28.34 -17.36 -16.06
N SER A 830 27.23 -17.22 -16.79
CA SER A 830 26.67 -15.94 -17.26
C SER A 830 25.19 -16.09 -17.65
N ILE A 831 24.50 -14.98 -17.94
CA ILE A 831 23.10 -14.93 -18.40
C ILE A 831 22.92 -15.84 -19.64
N GLY A 832 21.99 -16.79 -19.59
CA GLY A 832 21.67 -17.64 -20.75
C GLY A 832 22.34 -19.02 -20.77
N GLY A 833 23.11 -19.36 -19.72
CA GLY A 833 23.53 -20.74 -19.49
C GLY A 833 24.76 -21.18 -20.30
N ASP A 834 25.74 -20.29 -20.50
CA ASP A 834 27.04 -20.73 -21.00
C ASP A 834 27.55 -21.88 -20.13
N ALA A 835 27.82 -23.01 -20.78
CA ALA A 835 28.30 -24.21 -20.12
C ALA A 835 29.63 -23.89 -19.41
N PRO A 836 29.86 -24.41 -18.20
CA PRO A 836 31.14 -24.31 -17.51
C PRO A 836 32.26 -24.82 -18.42
N SER A 837 33.43 -24.18 -18.35
CA SER A 837 34.57 -24.69 -19.11
C SER A 837 34.92 -26.11 -18.63
N PRO A 838 35.45 -26.99 -19.50
CA PRO A 838 35.90 -28.32 -19.09
C PRO A 838 36.89 -28.26 -17.92
N GLU A 839 37.73 -27.22 -17.87
CA GLU A 839 38.68 -26.97 -16.78
C GLU A 839 38.00 -26.64 -15.45
N GLN A 840 36.95 -25.80 -15.47
CA GLN A 840 36.15 -25.48 -14.28
C GLN A 840 35.45 -26.73 -13.73
N THR A 841 34.98 -27.60 -14.63
CA THR A 841 34.29 -28.84 -14.29
C THR A 841 35.24 -29.85 -13.64
N GLU A 842 36.44 -30.05 -14.18
CA GLU A 842 37.45 -30.94 -13.59
C GLU A 842 38.02 -30.40 -12.27
N MET A 843 38.20 -29.07 -12.16
CA MET A 843 38.56 -28.44 -10.89
C MET A 843 37.51 -28.73 -9.81
N LEU A 844 36.21 -28.58 -10.14
CA LEU A 844 35.12 -28.87 -9.22
C LEU A 844 35.10 -30.35 -8.79
N LYS A 845 35.25 -31.28 -9.75
CA LYS A 845 35.34 -32.72 -9.45
C LYS A 845 36.48 -33.02 -8.48
N THR A 846 37.65 -32.42 -8.71
CA THR A 846 38.84 -32.59 -7.85
C THR A 846 38.57 -32.10 -6.42
N LYS A 847 38.05 -30.87 -6.26
CA LYS A 847 37.76 -30.30 -4.94
C LYS A 847 36.68 -31.06 -4.17
N VAL A 848 35.64 -31.54 -4.86
CA VAL A 848 34.61 -32.40 -4.25
C VAL A 848 35.22 -33.71 -3.73
N GLN A 849 36.12 -34.33 -4.50
CA GLN A 849 36.84 -35.53 -4.05
C GLN A 849 37.76 -35.25 -2.86
N GLU A 850 38.45 -34.11 -2.83
CA GLU A 850 39.28 -33.69 -1.70
C GLU A 850 38.45 -33.47 -0.44
N LEU A 851 37.31 -32.78 -0.54
CA LEU A 851 36.40 -32.54 0.57
C LEU A 851 35.88 -33.86 1.17
N LEU A 852 35.48 -34.82 0.31
CA LEU A 852 34.95 -36.11 0.76
C LEU A 852 35.98 -36.99 1.49
N LYS A 853 37.28 -36.79 1.21
CA LYS A 853 38.40 -37.49 1.88
C LYS A 853 38.71 -36.94 3.27
N GLN A 854 38.23 -35.75 3.62
CA GLN A 854 38.46 -35.18 4.95
C GLN A 854 37.64 -35.92 6.02
N GLU A 855 38.29 -36.26 7.14
CA GLU A 855 37.65 -36.89 8.30
C GLU A 855 36.80 -35.90 9.12
N SER A 856 37.10 -34.60 9.03
CA SER A 856 36.42 -33.50 9.73
C SER A 856 36.42 -32.24 8.84
N ILE A 857 35.30 -31.52 8.79
CA ILE A 857 35.14 -30.28 8.02
C ILE A 857 34.62 -29.19 8.96
N LEU A 858 35.54 -28.36 9.47
CA LEU A 858 35.21 -27.30 10.43
C LEU A 858 34.84 -26.01 9.70
N ILE A 859 33.65 -25.49 9.98
CA ILE A 859 33.21 -24.15 9.53
C ILE A 859 33.00 -23.23 10.74
N ASP A 860 33.19 -21.93 10.54
CA ASP A 860 32.88 -20.94 11.56
C ASP A 860 31.35 -20.86 11.78
N ALA A 861 30.90 -20.97 13.02
CA ALA A 861 29.49 -20.78 13.35
C ALA A 861 29.10 -19.33 13.08
N LYS A 862 28.11 -19.10 12.22
CA LYS A 862 27.56 -17.76 11.98
C LYS A 862 26.93 -17.23 13.29
N ASP A 863 27.47 -16.14 13.79
CA ASP A 863 27.01 -15.46 14.99
C ASP A 863 25.56 -14.93 14.79
N ASN A 864 24.59 -15.55 15.46
CA ASN A 864 23.18 -15.16 15.43
C ASN A 864 22.89 -13.88 16.25
N SER A 865 23.91 -13.19 16.77
CA SER A 865 23.76 -12.05 17.69
C SER A 865 23.35 -10.70 17.08
N LYS A 866 23.32 -10.54 15.75
CA LYS A 866 23.00 -9.23 15.10
C LYS A 866 21.52 -8.81 15.11
N ARG A 867 20.67 -9.39 15.98
CA ARG A 867 19.24 -9.00 16.11
C ARG A 867 18.85 -8.26 17.40
N LYS A 868 19.78 -7.84 18.25
CA LYS A 868 19.49 -6.91 19.36
C LYS A 868 20.44 -5.73 19.37
N GLY A 869 19.85 -4.53 19.35
CA GLY A 869 20.56 -3.26 19.33
C GLY A 869 21.43 -3.00 20.56
N LYS A 870 22.51 -2.23 20.31
CA LYS A 870 23.33 -1.42 21.22
C LYS A 870 23.86 -2.09 22.50
N ASN A 871 25.11 -2.55 22.44
CA ASN A 871 26.23 -2.07 23.26
C ASN A 871 27.51 -2.85 22.91
N LYS A 872 28.39 -2.27 22.06
CA LYS A 872 29.74 -2.82 21.86
C LYS A 872 30.71 -2.15 22.85
N ARG A 873 31.08 -2.88 23.90
CA ARG A 873 32.37 -2.74 24.55
C ARG A 873 33.09 -4.08 24.45
N ASN A 874 34.24 -4.04 23.76
CA ASN A 874 35.38 -4.96 23.75
C ASN A 874 35.18 -6.36 24.36
N GLN A 875 35.10 -7.37 23.48
CA GLN A 875 35.82 -8.64 23.64
C GLN A 875 35.88 -9.37 22.29
N THR A 876 37.09 -9.66 21.83
CA THR A 876 37.41 -10.54 20.69
C THR A 876 37.33 -12.00 21.16
N GLU A 877 36.13 -12.58 21.14
CA GLU A 877 35.97 -14.04 21.19
C GLU A 877 36.08 -14.61 19.77
N LYS A 878 36.90 -15.65 19.58
CA LYS A 878 36.98 -16.39 18.31
C LYS A 878 35.61 -17.05 18.04
N PRO A 879 35.12 -17.08 16.80
CA PRO A 879 33.87 -17.76 16.48
C PRO A 879 33.98 -19.25 16.81
N ALA A 880 32.95 -19.80 17.46
CA ALA A 880 32.87 -21.23 17.71
C ALA A 880 32.86 -22.00 16.37
N GLN A 881 33.64 -23.06 16.23
CA GLN A 881 33.69 -23.86 15.00
C GLN A 881 32.77 -25.08 15.11
N ARG A 882 32.11 -25.45 14.01
CA ARG A 882 31.20 -26.59 13.91
C ARG A 882 31.67 -27.54 12.81
N ASP A 883 31.76 -28.83 13.12
CA ASP A 883 32.05 -29.87 12.12
C ASP A 883 30.77 -30.24 11.32
N ILE A 884 30.83 -30.14 9.99
CA ILE A 884 29.73 -30.49 9.08
C ILE A 884 29.91 -31.83 8.37
N ARG A 885 31.06 -32.51 8.51
CA ARG A 885 31.37 -33.73 7.74
C ARG A 885 30.34 -34.84 7.92
N GLY A 886 29.85 -35.04 9.14
CA GLY A 886 28.82 -36.04 9.47
C GLY A 886 27.44 -35.74 8.86
N GLY A 887 27.23 -34.50 8.41
CA GLY A 887 26.00 -34.06 7.76
C GLY A 887 26.03 -34.14 6.23
N ILE A 888 27.17 -34.39 5.60
CA ILE A 888 27.28 -34.62 4.15
C ILE A 888 27.15 -36.13 3.90
N LYS A 889 25.97 -36.59 3.44
CA LYS A 889 25.68 -38.02 3.21
C LYS A 889 26.16 -38.48 1.84
N SER A 890 25.91 -37.68 0.80
CA SER A 890 26.47 -37.88 -0.53
C SER A 890 26.74 -36.54 -1.21
N LEU A 891 27.75 -36.52 -2.08
CA LEU A 891 28.10 -35.37 -2.89
C LEU A 891 28.67 -35.86 -4.22
N ALA A 892 28.06 -35.50 -5.34
CA ALA A 892 28.46 -35.97 -6.66
C ALA A 892 28.33 -34.87 -7.72
N VAL A 893 29.34 -34.76 -8.58
CA VAL A 893 29.29 -33.89 -9.77
C VAL A 893 28.78 -34.73 -10.95
N LYS A 894 27.70 -34.28 -11.57
CA LYS A 894 27.19 -34.79 -12.85
C LYS A 894 27.51 -33.78 -13.94
N ASP A 895 28.01 -34.32 -15.04
CA ASP A 895 28.46 -33.57 -16.20
C ASP A 895 27.61 -34.02 -17.39
N SER A 896 26.96 -33.07 -18.06
CA SER A 896 26.17 -33.29 -19.27
C SER A 896 26.60 -32.28 -20.31
N ASP A 897 26.38 -32.57 -21.60
CA ASP A 897 26.83 -31.72 -22.72
C ASP A 897 26.39 -30.24 -22.63
N SER A 898 25.40 -29.91 -21.77
CA SER A 898 24.85 -28.57 -21.60
C SER A 898 24.97 -27.96 -20.19
N GLN A 899 25.20 -28.72 -19.12
CA GLN A 899 25.18 -28.22 -17.73
C GLN A 899 26.02 -29.07 -16.77
N VAL A 900 26.68 -28.42 -15.82
CA VAL A 900 27.33 -29.07 -14.67
C VAL A 900 26.44 -28.96 -13.44
N VAL A 901 26.21 -30.11 -12.80
CA VAL A 901 25.26 -30.24 -11.71
C VAL A 901 25.95 -30.89 -10.52
N LEU A 902 25.80 -30.29 -9.34
CA LEU A 902 26.21 -30.88 -8.08
C LEU A 902 24.98 -31.43 -7.36
N GLU A 903 24.93 -32.75 -7.19
CA GLU A 903 23.91 -33.42 -6.40
C GLU A 903 24.42 -33.67 -4.98
N MET A 904 23.62 -33.31 -3.99
CA MET A 904 24.00 -33.34 -2.57
C MET A 904 22.89 -34.01 -1.77
N GLU A 905 23.23 -34.93 -0.88
CA GLU A 905 22.34 -35.39 0.19
C GLU A 905 22.89 -34.89 1.51
N LEU A 906 22.14 -34.01 2.18
CA LEU A 906 22.60 -33.30 3.38
C LEU A 906 21.65 -33.54 4.56
N ALA A 907 22.20 -33.62 5.76
CA ALA A 907 21.42 -33.63 7.00
C ALA A 907 20.68 -32.30 7.16
N CYS A 908 19.39 -32.36 7.46
CA CYS A 908 18.53 -31.20 7.68
C CYS A 908 17.60 -31.33 8.89
N GLY A 909 17.86 -32.31 9.76
CA GLY A 909 17.08 -32.57 10.96
C GLY A 909 17.49 -31.73 12.20
N PRO A 910 16.76 -31.88 13.32
CA PRO A 910 17.00 -31.13 14.56
C PRO A 910 18.38 -31.36 15.18
N GLN A 911 18.96 -32.55 14.98
CA GLN A 911 20.25 -32.93 15.56
C GLN A 911 21.43 -32.32 14.80
N LEU A 912 21.34 -32.25 13.47
CA LEU A 912 22.38 -31.71 12.60
C LEU A 912 21.75 -31.19 11.31
N HIS A 913 22.06 -29.93 11.00
CA HIS A 913 21.56 -29.25 9.79
C HIS A 913 22.73 -28.63 9.02
N VAL A 914 22.94 -29.08 7.79
CA VAL A 914 23.98 -28.61 6.87
C VAL A 914 23.31 -27.98 5.66
N LYS A 915 23.65 -26.73 5.37
CA LYS A 915 23.13 -26.00 4.22
C LYS A 915 23.99 -26.28 2.98
N PRO A 916 23.42 -26.34 1.76
CA PRO A 916 24.20 -26.43 0.54
C PRO A 916 25.27 -25.34 0.42
N SER A 917 24.96 -24.11 0.83
CA SER A 917 25.92 -23.00 0.83
C SER A 917 27.13 -23.27 1.72
N GLU A 918 26.96 -23.93 2.88
CA GLU A 918 28.08 -24.25 3.78
C GLU A 918 29.04 -25.27 3.17
N VAL A 919 28.51 -26.23 2.40
CA VAL A 919 29.33 -27.21 1.67
C VAL A 919 30.06 -26.55 0.51
N LEU A 920 29.41 -25.60 -0.17
CA LEU A 920 30.01 -24.85 -1.27
C LEU A 920 31.12 -23.89 -0.81
N ASP A 921 30.93 -23.25 0.35
CA ASP A 921 31.96 -22.40 0.97
C ASP A 921 33.27 -23.19 1.22
N CYS A 922 33.18 -24.51 1.48
CA CYS A 922 34.34 -25.38 1.68
C CYS A 922 35.06 -25.82 0.39
N ILE A 923 34.40 -25.78 -0.77
CA ILE A 923 35.02 -26.13 -2.06
C ILE A 923 35.47 -24.89 -2.83
N ASP A 924 35.30 -23.69 -2.27
CA ASP A 924 35.73 -22.38 -2.79
C ASP A 924 35.63 -22.23 -4.31
N THR A 925 34.52 -21.65 -4.74
CA THR A 925 34.25 -21.47 -6.16
C THR A 925 33.62 -20.11 -6.37
N ASN A 926 34.28 -19.21 -7.09
CA ASN A 926 33.74 -17.96 -7.62
C ASN A 926 32.61 -18.19 -8.67
N PHE A 927 31.79 -19.20 -8.43
CA PHE A 927 30.75 -19.73 -9.28
C PHE A 927 29.38 -19.33 -8.76
N ARG A 928 28.44 -19.12 -9.68
CA ARG A 928 27.03 -18.90 -9.33
C ARG A 928 26.28 -20.23 -9.43
N TRP A 929 25.47 -20.48 -8.42
CA TRP A 929 24.76 -21.74 -8.23
C TRP A 929 23.28 -21.49 -8.11
N ARG A 930 22.47 -22.25 -8.85
CA ARG A 930 21.03 -22.31 -8.67
C ARG A 930 20.67 -23.55 -7.89
N PHE A 931 20.01 -23.36 -6.76
CA PHE A 931 19.65 -24.47 -5.88
C PHE A 931 18.20 -24.88 -6.06
N THR A 932 18.01 -26.18 -6.18
CA THR A 932 16.71 -26.82 -6.17
C THR A 932 16.73 -27.92 -5.11
N ARG A 933 15.83 -27.86 -4.13
CA ARG A 933 15.62 -28.96 -3.20
C ARG A 933 14.71 -29.99 -3.85
N LEU A 934 15.21 -31.21 -4.02
CA LEU A 934 14.50 -32.26 -4.76
C LEU A 934 13.52 -33.03 -3.89
N ALA A 935 13.88 -33.37 -2.65
CA ALA A 935 13.08 -34.19 -1.76
C ALA A 935 13.53 -34.06 -0.29
N LEU A 936 12.63 -34.46 0.62
CA LEU A 936 12.82 -34.48 2.07
C LEU A 936 12.56 -35.91 2.61
N PHE A 937 13.43 -36.38 3.50
CA PHE A 937 13.39 -37.74 4.03
C PHE A 937 13.38 -37.77 5.56
N ALA A 938 12.73 -38.79 6.12
CA ALA A 938 12.79 -39.13 7.53
C ALA A 938 14.02 -40.00 7.85
N ALA A 939 14.33 -40.20 9.13
CA ALA A 939 15.52 -40.94 9.59
C ALA A 939 15.58 -42.41 9.12
N ASP A 940 14.44 -43.03 8.82
CA ASP A 940 14.33 -44.37 8.26
C ASP A 940 14.47 -44.41 6.71
N LYS A 941 14.80 -43.26 6.11
CA LYS A 941 14.87 -42.99 4.66
C LYS A 941 13.54 -43.09 3.92
N THR A 942 12.41 -43.09 4.62
CA THR A 942 11.12 -42.94 3.96
C THR A 942 10.93 -41.49 3.49
N GLU A 943 10.27 -41.32 2.36
CA GLU A 943 9.86 -40.00 1.91
C GLU A 943 8.87 -39.41 2.91
N LEU A 944 9.08 -38.15 3.27
CA LEU A 944 8.32 -37.50 4.32
C LEU A 944 6.81 -37.43 4.03
N LEU A 945 6.42 -37.46 2.75
CA LEU A 945 5.03 -37.54 2.30
C LEU A 945 4.30 -38.78 2.85
N THR A 946 4.97 -39.93 2.95
CA THR A 946 4.35 -41.22 3.30
C THR A 946 4.71 -41.73 4.70
N TYR A 947 5.56 -41.00 5.43
CA TYR A 947 5.89 -41.29 6.83
C TYR A 947 4.63 -41.40 7.71
N ASP A 948 4.53 -42.43 8.56
CA ASP A 948 3.33 -42.75 9.37
C ASP A 948 2.05 -43.14 8.58
N LYS A 949 2.12 -43.42 7.26
CA LYS A 949 0.97 -43.99 6.53
C LYS A 949 0.77 -45.46 6.90
N PRO A 950 -0.38 -45.89 7.46
CA PRO A 950 -0.63 -47.29 7.76
C PRO A 950 -0.65 -48.10 6.44
N GLY A 951 0.29 -49.03 6.29
CA GLY A 951 0.37 -49.96 5.15
C GLY A 951 1.43 -49.65 4.08
N ALA A 952 2.38 -48.74 4.30
CA ALA A 952 3.53 -48.54 3.40
C ALA A 952 4.54 -49.71 3.47
N MET A 953 4.14 -50.90 3.04
CA MET A 953 5.09 -51.93 2.60
C MET A 953 5.63 -51.50 1.23
N ARG A 954 6.97 -51.56 1.10
CA ARG A 954 7.73 -51.38 -0.15
C ARG A 954 7.04 -52.10 -1.30
N ASP A 955 6.51 -51.34 -2.25
CA ASP A 955 6.32 -51.85 -3.61
C ASP A 955 7.43 -51.27 -4.47
N SER A 956 8.47 -52.08 -4.66
CA SER A 956 9.60 -51.78 -5.54
C SER A 956 9.12 -51.74 -6.99
N ARG A 957 8.68 -50.57 -7.46
CA ARG A 957 8.58 -50.31 -8.90
C ARG A 957 9.67 -49.33 -9.32
N VAL A 958 10.71 -49.94 -9.85
CA VAL A 958 11.76 -49.42 -10.70
C VAL A 958 11.28 -48.20 -11.51
N LEU A 959 11.82 -47.03 -11.20
CA LEU A 959 11.92 -45.90 -12.13
C LEU A 959 12.79 -46.36 -13.31
N THR A 960 12.15 -46.75 -14.40
CA THR A 960 12.80 -46.86 -15.71
C THR A 960 12.43 -45.64 -16.53
N ALA A 961 13.46 -45.03 -17.10
CA ALA A 961 13.40 -43.85 -17.95
C ALA A 961 12.42 -44.04 -19.12
N ALA A 962 11.60 -43.02 -19.38
CA ALA A 962 10.94 -42.83 -20.66
C ALA A 962 11.32 -41.45 -21.19
N THR A 963 12.37 -41.43 -22.01
CA THR A 963 12.67 -40.39 -22.98
C THR A 963 11.68 -40.46 -24.15
N SER A 964 11.40 -39.28 -24.72
CA SER A 964 10.82 -39.00 -26.05
C SER A 964 9.30 -39.16 -26.23
N GLY A 965 8.66 -38.04 -26.57
CA GLY A 965 7.27 -37.97 -27.02
C GLY A 965 6.83 -36.52 -27.21
N ASN A 966 7.20 -35.91 -28.34
CA ASN A 966 6.68 -34.62 -28.81
C ASN A 966 5.15 -34.64 -28.85
N SER A 967 4.49 -33.78 -28.07
CA SER A 967 3.14 -33.31 -28.38
C SER A 967 2.96 -31.88 -27.89
N THR A 968 2.92 -30.96 -28.86
CA THR A 968 2.51 -29.55 -28.73
C THR A 968 1.17 -29.40 -27.98
N PRO A 969 1.01 -28.40 -27.09
CA PRO A 969 -0.29 -28.06 -26.53
C PRO A 969 -1.15 -27.40 -27.62
N LYS A 970 -2.29 -28.01 -27.93
CA LYS A 970 -3.37 -27.36 -28.67
C LYS A 970 -4.08 -26.36 -27.77
N ASP A 971 -4.49 -25.26 -28.38
CA ASP A 971 -5.37 -24.21 -27.89
C ASP A 971 -6.45 -24.69 -26.91
N LEU A 972 -6.55 -24.00 -25.77
CA LEU A 972 -7.75 -23.97 -24.95
C LEU A 972 -8.16 -22.50 -24.79
N SER A 973 -8.82 -21.99 -25.83
CA SER A 973 -9.76 -20.88 -25.74
C SER A 973 -11.11 -21.42 -25.28
N ASN A 974 -11.52 -21.04 -24.07
CA ASN A 974 -12.89 -20.69 -23.66
C ASN A 974 -12.92 -20.34 -22.17
#